data_AF-A0A0E9MBV4-F1
#
_entry.id   AF-A0A0E9MBV4-F1
#
_cell.length_a   1.000
_cell.length_b   1.000
_cell.length_c   1.000
_cell.angle_alpha   90.00
_cell.angle_beta   90.00
_cell.angle_gamma   90.00
#
_symmetry.space_group_name_H-M   'P 1'
#
loop_
_entity.id
_entity.type
_entity.pdbx_description
1 polymer ?
#
loop_
_entity_poly.entity_id
_entity_poly.type
_entity_poly.pdbx_seq_one_letter_code
_entity_poly.pdbx_strand_id
1 'polypeptide(L)'
;MTKQHDLLPEERELEQRLTEIASLEAALSEKELELATRAESIQRFHTRYQQMVGTLYAELDAIEAGTARLEANAKPRDKQAQAAAAAASERAAQSAWESSATPEDAAAAEPFAPTDELKNLYRAAARRLHPDRGASDADRSLRNDLMAQVNVAYRAGDQARIEAIIAEYRDHPEAIEGDDVGARLIRTIRQKSRLAARLREVEEELLQLENGELADLQREAETRAEQGEDALAELAAQLSERIAAAKKILEEKRNILEANAAALAASIDNAAKGRKSAETDNNANVFRPEGLIHCTERGEKVRSKSEVIIANLLHQARLDYQYELDLSTLGLGRGVRPDFAFQRGTKVIVWEHLGRADDPDYMARWAQKLTWYRDHGFESGKTLFVSTEMAGQGIDVASLGRVVAQIQQVLATLTEEKPAKPQSVQPQAATPKPGRHTVDEALVFFDFETTGLKPAGCRVIEVGAVKVVNGVVVETFTSLIDPGVQLSSEITNITGITNAMLKGQSRPAEVMPKLHNFMRGAAIVAHNAKFDQGFLKMEFDRLGLSVPSNLLCTMKLAKRVEPGLRSYSLAALTSHFSLNANSNAHRALPDAHQTVALWQALEKQLLKQAELQRIPVALMLKLQAVAVSDVKRFLRERG
;
A
#
# COMPACT_ATOMS: atom_id res chain seq x y z
N MET A 1 -66.80 46.87 7.26
CA MET A 1 -65.84 47.14 8.35
C MET A 1 -65.25 45.81 8.81
N THR A 2 -64.21 45.35 8.12
CA THR A 2 -63.49 44.12 8.44
C THR A 2 -62.47 44.48 9.51
N LYS A 3 -62.64 43.96 10.73
CA LYS A 3 -61.69 44.18 11.83
C LYS A 3 -60.31 43.70 11.38
N GLN A 4 -59.36 44.62 11.26
CA GLN A 4 -57.95 44.32 11.12
C GLN A 4 -57.53 43.70 12.45
N HIS A 5 -57.40 42.37 12.47
CA HIS A 5 -56.93 41.66 13.65
C HIS A 5 -55.45 42.02 13.79
N ASP A 6 -55.08 42.77 14.84
CA ASP A 6 -53.69 43.02 15.15
C ASP A 6 -53.04 41.67 15.50
N LEU A 7 -52.24 41.14 14.58
CA LEU A 7 -51.44 39.93 14.81
C LEU A 7 -50.52 40.14 16.00
N LEU A 8 -50.44 39.13 16.86
CA LEU A 8 -49.50 39.10 17.99
C LEU A 8 -48.05 39.18 17.46
N PRO A 9 -47.10 39.69 18.26
CA PRO A 9 -45.69 39.76 17.85
C PRO A 9 -45.13 38.43 17.34
N GLU A 10 -45.51 37.32 17.97
CA GLU A 10 -45.09 35.96 17.60
C GLU A 10 -45.70 35.50 16.27
N GLU A 11 -46.92 35.94 15.95
CA GLU A 11 -47.58 35.64 14.66
C GLU A 11 -46.96 36.43 13.52
N ARG A 12 -46.59 37.70 13.76
CA ARG A 12 -45.85 38.53 12.79
C ARG A 12 -44.46 37.96 12.50
N GLU A 13 -43.75 37.54 13.54
CA GLU A 13 -42.46 36.86 13.40
C GLU A 13 -42.59 35.56 12.59
N LEU A 14 -43.64 34.77 12.84
CA LEU A 14 -43.91 33.54 12.08
C LEU A 14 -44.17 33.81 10.59
N GLU A 15 -44.99 34.82 10.25
CA GLU A 15 -45.22 35.23 8.85
C GLU A 15 -43.92 35.68 8.15
N GLN A 16 -43.08 36.43 8.85
CA GLN A 16 -41.78 36.85 8.34
C GLN A 16 -40.88 35.64 8.05
N ARG A 17 -40.79 34.67 8.97
CA ARG A 17 -39.97 33.46 8.79
C ARG A 17 -40.48 32.57 7.66
N LEU A 18 -41.80 32.44 7.48
CA LEU A 18 -42.38 31.70 6.35
C LEU A 18 -42.04 32.35 5.00
N THR A 19 -42.03 33.69 4.93
CA THR A 19 -41.63 34.41 3.72
C THR A 19 -40.14 34.18 3.38
N GLU A 20 -39.27 34.20 4.40
CA GLU A 20 -37.84 33.91 4.24
C GLU A 20 -37.60 32.46 3.79
N ILE A 21 -38.36 31.49 4.31
CA ILE A 21 -38.31 30.09 3.89
C ILE A 21 -38.69 29.94 2.42
N ALA A 22 -39.79 30.55 1.98
CA ALA A 22 -40.22 30.48 0.58
C ALA A 22 -39.17 31.06 -0.38
N SER A 23 -38.49 32.14 0.03
CA SER A 23 -37.36 32.70 -0.73
C SER A 23 -36.17 31.75 -0.80
N LEU A 24 -35.84 31.05 0.29
CA LEU A 24 -34.74 30.07 0.31
C LEU A 24 -35.07 28.82 -0.49
N GLU A 25 -36.32 28.34 -0.46
CA GLU A 25 -36.77 27.20 -1.26
C GLU A 25 -36.68 27.50 -2.76
N ALA A 26 -37.07 28.70 -3.19
CA ALA A 26 -36.93 29.13 -4.57
C ALA A 26 -35.45 29.18 -5.00
N ALA A 27 -34.58 29.80 -4.19
CA ALA A 27 -33.15 29.89 -4.47
C ALA A 27 -32.47 28.51 -4.50
N LEU A 28 -32.82 27.62 -3.57
CA LEU A 28 -32.29 26.26 -3.53
C LEU A 28 -32.72 25.47 -4.77
N SER A 29 -33.98 25.55 -5.17
CA SER A 29 -34.48 24.86 -6.36
C SER A 29 -33.77 25.31 -7.63
N GLU A 30 -33.51 26.61 -7.76
CA GLU A 30 -32.75 27.18 -8.87
C GLU A 30 -31.31 26.64 -8.89
N LYS A 31 -30.62 26.65 -7.74
CA LYS A 31 -29.25 26.16 -7.63
C LYS A 31 -29.10 24.65 -7.81
N GLU A 32 -30.05 23.84 -7.33
CA GLU A 32 -30.03 22.38 -7.55
C GLU A 32 -30.24 22.04 -9.03
N LEU A 33 -31.08 22.78 -9.74
CA LEU A 33 -31.24 22.64 -11.19
C LEU A 33 -29.96 23.03 -11.94
N GLU A 34 -29.30 24.12 -11.53
CA GLU A 34 -28.03 24.57 -12.08
C GLU A 34 -26.94 23.49 -11.91
N LEU A 35 -26.81 22.95 -10.70
CA LEU A 35 -25.86 21.88 -10.37
C LEU A 35 -26.09 20.63 -11.21
N ALA A 36 -27.34 20.15 -11.28
CA ALA A 36 -27.68 18.96 -12.06
C ALA A 36 -27.34 19.15 -13.55
N THR A 37 -27.70 20.32 -14.10
CA THR A 37 -27.44 20.66 -15.50
C THR A 37 -25.93 20.73 -15.79
N ARG A 38 -25.16 21.37 -14.90
CA ARG A 38 -23.71 21.51 -15.07
C ARG A 38 -22.99 20.17 -14.93
N ALA A 39 -23.38 19.36 -13.95
CA ALA A 39 -22.80 18.03 -13.73
C ALA A 39 -23.03 17.11 -14.93
N GLU A 40 -24.23 17.08 -15.49
CA GLU A 40 -24.53 16.32 -16.70
C GLU A 40 -23.73 16.83 -17.91
N SER A 41 -23.58 18.15 -18.04
CA SER A 41 -22.79 18.75 -19.11
C SER A 41 -21.33 18.31 -19.06
N ILE A 42 -20.69 18.41 -17.90
CA ILE A 42 -19.29 17.99 -17.70
C ILE A 42 -19.13 16.49 -17.91
N GLN A 43 -20.07 15.67 -17.41
CA GLN A 43 -20.00 14.22 -17.57
C GLN A 43 -20.13 13.80 -19.05
N ARG A 44 -20.99 14.45 -19.82
CA ARG A 44 -21.11 14.22 -21.27
C ARG A 44 -19.82 14.64 -21.99
N PHE A 45 -19.25 15.79 -21.63
CA PHE A 45 -17.96 16.23 -22.18
C PHE A 45 -16.84 15.25 -21.85
N HIS A 46 -16.72 14.82 -20.60
CA HIS A 46 -15.74 13.84 -20.15
C HIS A 46 -15.83 12.53 -20.92
N THR A 47 -17.04 12.00 -21.10
CA THR A 47 -17.28 10.77 -21.86
C THR A 47 -16.81 10.92 -23.31
N ARG A 48 -17.16 12.04 -23.96
CA ARG A 48 -16.70 12.35 -25.32
C ARG A 48 -15.19 12.50 -25.40
N TYR A 49 -14.57 13.20 -24.44
CA TYR A 49 -13.12 13.37 -24.35
C TYR A 49 -12.42 12.02 -24.20
N GLN A 50 -12.86 11.15 -23.29
CA GLN A 50 -12.25 9.83 -23.10
C GLN A 50 -12.33 8.97 -24.35
N GLN A 51 -13.48 8.97 -25.04
CA GLN A 51 -13.67 8.21 -26.28
C GLN A 51 -12.77 8.71 -27.42
N MET A 52 -12.67 10.03 -27.61
CA MET A 52 -11.96 10.63 -28.74
C MET A 52 -10.45 10.78 -28.49
N VAL A 53 -10.05 11.07 -27.25
CA VAL A 53 -8.71 11.53 -26.90
C VAL A 53 -8.04 10.58 -25.91
N GLY A 54 -8.76 10.12 -24.88
CA GLY A 54 -8.23 9.21 -23.86
C GLY A 54 -7.68 7.90 -24.43
N THR A 55 -8.42 7.29 -25.36
CA THR A 55 -7.99 6.07 -26.08
C THR A 55 -6.71 6.29 -26.89
N LEU A 56 -6.56 7.46 -27.52
CA LEU A 56 -5.38 7.82 -28.31
C LEU A 56 -4.16 8.09 -27.42
N TYR A 57 -4.32 8.74 -26.26
CA TYR A 57 -3.22 8.87 -25.29
C TYR A 57 -2.75 7.51 -24.80
N ALA A 58 -3.68 6.61 -24.48
CA ALA A 58 -3.32 5.26 -24.04
C ALA A 58 -2.56 4.48 -25.13
N GLU A 59 -2.97 4.60 -26.40
CA GLU A 59 -2.24 4.01 -27.52
C GLU A 59 -0.84 4.63 -27.68
N LEU A 60 -0.73 5.96 -27.63
CA LEU A 60 0.53 6.67 -27.76
C LEU A 60 1.51 6.28 -26.65
N ASP A 61 1.07 6.29 -25.38
CA ASP A 61 1.91 5.91 -24.24
C ASP A 61 2.37 4.46 -24.35
N ALA A 62 1.53 3.54 -24.83
CA ALA A 62 1.92 2.15 -25.06
C ALA A 62 3.04 2.02 -26.11
N ILE A 63 2.98 2.81 -27.18
CA ILE A 63 4.00 2.84 -28.24
C ILE A 63 5.30 3.49 -27.75
N GLU A 64 5.20 4.60 -27.01
CA GLU A 64 6.35 5.26 -26.40
C GLU A 64 7.04 4.34 -25.39
N ALA A 65 6.28 3.61 -24.59
CA ALA A 65 6.80 2.59 -23.68
C ALA A 65 7.50 1.46 -24.43
N GLY A 66 6.93 0.98 -25.54
CA GLY A 66 7.57 0.00 -26.41
C GLY A 66 8.91 0.50 -26.96
N THR A 67 8.95 1.75 -27.40
CA THR A 67 10.13 2.40 -27.98
C THR A 67 11.23 2.54 -26.93
N ALA A 68 10.89 3.06 -25.75
CA ALA A 68 11.84 3.22 -24.65
C ALA A 68 12.39 1.88 -24.16
N ARG A 69 11.56 0.82 -24.11
CA ARG A 69 12.02 -0.54 -23.79
C ARG A 69 13.06 -1.07 -24.79
N LEU A 70 12.85 -0.85 -26.09
CA LEU A 70 13.84 -1.25 -27.11
C LEU A 70 15.16 -0.49 -26.93
N GLU A 71 15.12 0.80 -26.60
CA GLU A 71 16.32 1.59 -26.34
C GLU A 71 17.07 1.16 -25.08
N ALA A 72 16.34 0.89 -24.00
CA ALA A 72 16.90 0.38 -22.75
C ALA A 72 17.57 -0.99 -22.96
N ASN A 73 16.95 -1.86 -23.77
CA ASN A 73 17.52 -3.16 -24.15
C ASN A 73 18.77 -3.01 -25.03
N ALA A 74 18.79 -2.04 -25.94
CA ALA A 74 19.95 -1.74 -26.78
C ALA A 74 21.13 -1.15 -26.00
N LYS A 75 20.84 -0.44 -24.89
CA LYS A 75 21.84 0.19 -24.01
C LYS A 75 21.65 -0.26 -22.55
N PRO A 76 21.97 -1.51 -22.19
CA PRO A 76 21.71 -2.04 -20.84
C PRO A 76 22.44 -1.28 -19.72
N ARG A 77 23.55 -0.61 -20.05
CA ARG A 77 24.36 0.18 -19.11
C ARG A 77 23.94 1.65 -19.01
N ASP A 78 23.02 2.10 -19.86
CA ASP A 78 22.49 3.46 -19.84
C ASP A 78 21.33 3.54 -18.82
N LYS A 79 21.65 4.03 -17.62
CA LYS A 79 20.67 4.19 -16.53
C LYS A 79 19.54 5.15 -16.90
N GLN A 80 19.80 6.13 -17.76
CA GLN A 80 18.79 7.09 -18.19
C GLN A 80 17.80 6.41 -19.14
N ALA A 81 18.27 5.58 -20.08
CA ALA A 81 17.41 4.78 -20.95
C ALA A 81 16.54 3.78 -20.15
N GLN A 82 17.13 3.10 -19.15
CA GLN A 82 16.40 2.17 -18.27
C GLN A 82 15.31 2.86 -17.45
N ALA A 83 15.61 4.03 -16.86
CA ALA A 83 14.61 4.81 -16.11
C ALA A 83 13.50 5.35 -17.02
N ALA A 84 13.84 5.82 -18.23
CA ALA A 84 12.87 6.28 -19.21
C ALA A 84 11.91 5.16 -19.65
N ALA A 85 12.41 3.94 -19.84
CA ALA A 85 11.57 2.78 -20.19
C ALA A 85 10.61 2.36 -19.07
N ALA A 86 11.05 2.40 -17.81
CA ALA A 86 10.20 2.13 -16.66
C ALA A 86 9.09 3.19 -16.52
N ALA A 87 9.47 4.48 -16.57
CA ALA A 87 8.52 5.59 -16.49
C ALA A 87 7.49 5.57 -17.63
N ALA A 88 7.92 5.32 -18.87
CA ALA A 88 7.01 5.21 -20.00
C ALA A 88 6.06 3.99 -19.87
N SER A 89 6.55 2.87 -19.32
CA SER A 89 5.70 1.69 -19.08
C SER A 89 4.66 1.90 -17.97
N GLU A 90 5.00 2.68 -16.95
CA GLU A 90 4.06 3.06 -15.88
C GLU A 90 2.97 4.00 -16.40
N ARG A 91 3.35 5.03 -17.18
CA ARG A 91 2.37 5.92 -17.85
C ARG A 91 1.39 5.13 -18.73
N ALA A 92 1.91 4.22 -19.56
CA ALA A 92 1.08 3.37 -20.41
C ALA A 92 0.11 2.48 -19.63
N ALA A 93 0.47 2.03 -18.43
CA ALA A 93 -0.41 1.24 -17.58
C ALA A 93 -1.51 2.10 -16.95
N GLN A 94 -1.16 3.32 -16.51
CA GLN A 94 -2.11 4.28 -15.95
C GLN A 94 -3.15 4.72 -16.98
N SER A 95 -2.71 5.17 -18.15
CA SER A 95 -3.59 5.61 -19.24
C SER A 95 -4.48 4.48 -19.77
N ALA A 96 -3.96 3.25 -19.83
CA ALA A 96 -4.76 2.08 -20.21
C ALA A 96 -5.89 1.82 -19.21
N TRP A 97 -5.60 1.89 -17.91
CA TRP A 97 -6.62 1.73 -16.87
C TRP A 97 -7.68 2.83 -16.95
N GLU A 98 -7.27 4.09 -17.04
CA GLU A 98 -8.15 5.27 -17.16
C GLU A 98 -9.06 5.19 -18.40
N SER A 99 -8.53 4.73 -19.54
CA SER A 99 -9.30 4.56 -20.78
C SER A 99 -10.25 3.34 -20.78
N SER A 100 -10.00 2.35 -19.91
CA SER A 100 -10.75 1.09 -19.84
C SER A 100 -11.83 1.06 -18.75
N ALA A 101 -11.80 2.01 -17.81
CA ALA A 101 -12.75 2.07 -16.71
C ALA A 101 -14.12 2.53 -17.20
N THR A 102 -15.15 1.68 -17.07
CA THR A 102 -16.54 2.15 -17.19
C THR A 102 -17.00 2.79 -15.87
N PRO A 103 -17.99 3.70 -15.88
CA PRO A 103 -18.58 4.23 -14.64
C PRO A 103 -19.15 3.14 -13.72
N GLU A 104 -19.52 1.98 -14.27
CA GLU A 104 -20.05 0.84 -13.52
C GLU A 104 -18.96 -0.04 -12.88
N ASP A 105 -17.73 -0.05 -13.42
CA ASP A 105 -16.61 -0.81 -12.85
C ASP A 105 -16.13 -0.26 -11.50
N ALA A 106 -16.46 1.01 -11.20
CA ALA A 106 -16.24 1.62 -9.88
C ALA A 106 -17.24 1.12 -8.81
N ALA A 107 -18.35 0.49 -9.19
CA ALA A 107 -19.45 0.11 -8.30
C ALA A 107 -19.50 -1.40 -7.94
N ALA A 108 -18.64 -2.23 -8.54
CA ALA A 108 -18.63 -3.67 -8.31
C ALA A 108 -17.87 -4.06 -7.03
N ALA A 109 -18.46 -3.79 -5.87
CA ALA A 109 -17.98 -4.28 -4.57
C ALA A 109 -18.61 -5.64 -4.20
N GLU A 110 -17.81 -6.48 -3.52
CA GLU A 110 -18.10 -7.83 -3.06
C GLU A 110 -19.41 -8.01 -2.24
N PRO A 111 -19.94 -9.25 -2.11
CA PRO A 111 -21.18 -9.55 -1.40
C PRO A 111 -21.24 -8.99 0.02
N PHE A 112 -22.29 -8.20 0.29
CA PHE A 112 -22.54 -7.49 1.54
C PHE A 112 -22.71 -8.44 2.74
N ALA A 113 -21.80 -8.34 3.71
CA ALA A 113 -21.86 -9.02 5.01
C ALA A 113 -21.93 -7.99 6.17
N PRO A 114 -23.13 -7.65 6.69
CA PRO A 114 -23.30 -6.59 7.67
C PRO A 114 -22.67 -6.93 9.03
N THR A 115 -21.86 -6.03 9.55
CA THR A 115 -21.31 -6.08 10.91
C THR A 115 -22.43 -5.94 11.96
N ASP A 116 -22.19 -6.42 13.18
CA ASP A 116 -23.17 -6.32 14.25
C ASP A 116 -23.39 -4.88 14.73
N GLU A 117 -22.38 -4.02 14.61
CA GLU A 117 -22.49 -2.57 14.82
C GLU A 117 -23.46 -1.94 13.81
N LEU A 118 -23.32 -2.28 12.53
CA LEU A 118 -24.20 -1.78 11.46
C LEU A 118 -25.65 -2.28 11.63
N LYS A 119 -25.84 -3.56 12.01
CA LYS A 119 -27.18 -4.11 12.35
C LYS A 119 -27.83 -3.37 13.52
N ASN A 120 -27.04 -3.01 14.53
CA ASN A 120 -27.54 -2.30 15.69
C ASN A 120 -27.91 -0.85 15.35
N LEU A 121 -27.09 -0.19 14.53
CA LEU A 121 -27.37 1.16 14.04
C LEU A 121 -28.64 1.18 13.17
N TYR A 122 -28.79 0.21 12.27
CA TYR A 122 -30.01 0.04 11.47
C TYR A 122 -31.26 -0.16 12.33
N ARG A 123 -31.20 -0.99 13.37
CA ARG A 123 -32.30 -1.15 14.33
C ARG A 123 -32.60 0.12 15.14
N ALA A 124 -31.59 0.96 15.37
CA ALA A 124 -31.76 2.23 16.06
C ALA A 124 -32.41 3.28 15.14
N ALA A 125 -32.02 3.31 13.86
CA ALA A 125 -32.65 4.09 12.81
C ALA A 125 -34.11 3.67 12.64
N ALA A 126 -34.39 2.37 12.45
CA ALA A 126 -35.73 1.83 12.31
C ALA A 126 -36.63 2.16 13.50
N ARG A 127 -36.12 2.11 14.74
CA ARG A 127 -36.90 2.52 15.92
C ARG A 127 -37.26 4.00 15.93
N ARG A 128 -36.43 4.87 15.37
CA ARG A 128 -36.66 6.32 15.37
C ARG A 128 -37.42 6.81 14.14
N LEU A 129 -37.20 6.18 13.00
CA LEU A 129 -37.67 6.63 11.70
C LEU A 129 -38.82 5.75 11.18
N HIS A 130 -39.38 4.84 11.97
CA HIS A 130 -40.50 4.02 11.50
C HIS A 130 -41.72 4.90 11.15
N PRO A 131 -42.35 4.71 9.98
CA PRO A 131 -43.52 5.49 9.54
C PRO A 131 -44.67 5.49 10.57
N ASP A 132 -44.98 4.35 11.18
CA ASP A 132 -46.06 4.22 12.19
C ASP A 132 -45.91 5.11 13.44
N ARG A 133 -44.74 5.71 13.64
CA ARG A 133 -44.47 6.61 14.76
C ARG A 133 -44.69 8.09 14.39
N GLY A 134 -45.11 8.38 13.16
CA GLY A 134 -45.27 9.75 12.68
C GLY A 134 -46.49 10.44 13.27
N ALA A 135 -46.28 11.68 13.75
CA ALA A 135 -47.30 12.50 14.41
C ALA A 135 -48.29 13.17 13.42
N SER A 136 -47.86 13.37 12.17
CA SER A 136 -48.64 13.92 11.06
C SER A 136 -48.44 13.05 9.81
N ASP A 137 -49.30 13.18 8.79
CA ASP A 137 -49.09 12.45 7.53
C ASP A 137 -47.80 12.89 6.81
N ALA A 138 -47.38 14.15 6.99
CA ALA A 138 -46.09 14.66 6.51
C ALA A 138 -44.90 14.03 7.26
N ASP A 139 -44.95 13.92 8.59
CA ASP A 139 -43.93 13.23 9.40
C ASP A 139 -43.87 11.74 9.07
N ARG A 140 -45.01 11.08 8.81
CA ARG A 140 -45.05 9.69 8.34
C ARG A 140 -44.38 9.52 6.98
N SER A 141 -44.64 10.42 6.03
CA SER A 141 -44.02 10.40 4.69
C SER A 141 -42.51 10.61 4.79
N LEU A 142 -42.07 11.62 5.53
CA LEU A 142 -40.65 11.89 5.77
C LEU A 142 -39.92 10.69 6.39
N ARG A 143 -40.52 10.09 7.43
CA ARG A 143 -39.98 8.89 8.08
C ARG A 143 -39.86 7.72 7.10
N ASN A 144 -40.83 7.55 6.20
CA ASN A 144 -40.78 6.53 5.16
C ASN A 144 -39.61 6.75 4.18
N ASP A 145 -39.43 7.99 3.70
CA ASP A 145 -38.36 8.33 2.77
C ASP A 145 -36.97 8.21 3.40
N LEU A 146 -36.80 8.69 4.64
CA LEU A 146 -35.55 8.54 5.38
C LEU A 146 -35.26 7.06 5.69
N MET A 147 -36.28 6.25 5.96
CA MET A 147 -36.11 4.79 6.12
C MET A 147 -35.68 4.11 4.83
N ALA A 148 -36.18 4.53 3.67
CA ALA A 148 -35.71 4.04 2.39
C ALA A 148 -34.22 4.35 2.18
N GLN A 149 -33.77 5.56 2.53
CA GLN A 149 -32.35 5.93 2.47
C GLN A 149 -31.49 5.14 3.46
N VAL A 150 -31.98 4.90 4.69
CA VAL A 150 -31.31 4.03 5.66
C VAL A 150 -31.16 2.61 5.13
N ASN A 151 -32.15 2.07 4.42
CA ASN A 151 -32.07 0.74 3.80
C ASN A 151 -31.01 0.67 2.70
N VAL A 152 -30.81 1.76 1.94
CA VAL A 152 -29.76 1.87 0.92
C VAL A 152 -28.38 1.95 1.59
N ALA A 153 -28.19 2.88 2.52
CA ALA A 153 -26.93 3.05 3.25
C ALA A 153 -26.54 1.78 4.03
N TYR A 154 -27.52 1.07 4.60
CA TYR A 154 -27.30 -0.20 5.27
C TYR A 154 -26.75 -1.25 4.31
N ARG A 155 -27.35 -1.44 3.13
CA ARG A 155 -26.86 -2.39 2.11
C ARG A 155 -25.48 -2.03 1.58
N ALA A 156 -25.11 -0.76 1.59
CA ALA A 156 -23.78 -0.28 1.20
C ALA A 156 -22.73 -0.40 2.32
N GLY A 157 -23.12 -0.75 3.54
CA GLY A 157 -22.20 -0.76 4.69
C GLY A 157 -21.84 0.62 5.24
N ASP A 158 -22.54 1.67 4.80
CA ASP A 158 -22.22 3.07 5.09
C ASP A 158 -22.81 3.51 6.43
N GLN A 159 -22.03 3.29 7.49
CA GLN A 159 -22.40 3.63 8.86
C GLN A 159 -22.58 5.14 9.06
N ALA A 160 -21.68 5.94 8.47
CA ALA A 160 -21.69 7.39 8.61
C ALA A 160 -22.96 8.00 8.02
N ARG A 161 -23.43 7.47 6.88
CA ARG A 161 -24.67 7.91 6.25
C ARG A 161 -25.91 7.59 7.08
N ILE A 162 -25.99 6.41 7.72
CA ILE A 162 -27.12 6.09 8.61
C ILE A 162 -27.14 7.01 9.83
N GLU A 163 -25.98 7.32 10.42
CA GLU A 163 -25.88 8.29 11.52
C GLU A 163 -26.31 9.70 11.11
N ALA A 164 -25.92 10.13 9.91
CA ALA A 164 -26.34 11.40 9.33
C ALA A 164 -27.87 11.47 9.15
N ILE A 165 -28.50 10.41 8.61
CA ILE A 165 -29.96 10.36 8.42
C ILE A 165 -30.71 10.41 9.77
N ILE A 166 -30.19 9.76 10.82
CA ILE A 166 -30.78 9.84 12.16
C ILE A 166 -30.68 11.26 12.73
N ALA A 167 -29.54 11.93 12.54
CA ALA A 167 -29.34 13.31 12.98
C ALA A 167 -30.24 14.28 12.22
N GLU A 168 -30.35 14.10 10.90
CA GLU A 168 -31.20 14.86 9.99
C GLU A 168 -32.67 14.84 10.44
N TYR A 169 -33.17 13.67 10.86
CA TYR A 169 -34.53 13.56 11.40
C TYR A 169 -34.69 14.28 12.74
N ARG A 170 -33.74 14.12 13.67
CA ARG A 170 -33.82 14.75 15.01
C ARG A 170 -33.90 16.28 14.91
N ASP A 171 -33.19 16.82 13.94
CA ASP A 171 -33.07 18.26 13.73
C ASP A 171 -34.12 18.76 12.71
N HIS A 172 -35.04 17.89 12.25
CA HIS A 172 -36.12 18.20 11.30
C HIS A 172 -37.29 18.99 11.95
N PRO A 173 -37.94 19.92 11.22
CA PRO A 173 -39.15 20.61 11.67
C PRO A 173 -40.28 19.66 12.11
N GLU A 174 -40.61 18.68 11.27
CA GLU A 174 -41.67 17.69 11.54
C GLU A 174 -41.44 16.81 12.80
N ALA A 175 -40.25 16.85 13.42
CA ALA A 175 -39.97 16.15 14.67
C ALA A 175 -40.43 16.91 15.94
N ILE A 176 -40.99 18.11 15.80
CA ILE A 176 -41.48 18.95 16.90
C ILE A 176 -42.97 18.67 17.12
N GLU A 177 -43.33 18.21 18.32
CA GLU A 177 -44.73 17.96 18.73
C GLU A 177 -45.46 19.26 19.11
N GLY A 178 -46.73 19.37 18.72
CA GLY A 178 -47.61 20.50 19.06
C GLY A 178 -47.83 21.52 17.92
N ASP A 179 -48.96 22.23 17.97
CA ASP A 179 -49.39 23.19 16.93
C ASP A 179 -49.61 24.62 17.46
N ASP A 180 -49.08 24.91 18.64
CA ASP A 180 -49.05 26.28 19.14
C ASP A 180 -48.07 27.16 18.33
N VAL A 181 -48.22 28.49 18.48
CA VAL A 181 -47.38 29.46 17.75
C VAL A 181 -45.90 29.24 18.04
N GLY A 182 -45.54 28.80 19.25
CA GLY A 182 -44.18 28.47 19.65
C GLY A 182 -43.60 27.27 18.89
N ALA A 183 -44.32 26.14 18.80
CA ALA A 183 -43.90 24.96 18.05
C ALA A 183 -43.77 25.28 16.56
N ARG A 184 -44.72 26.03 15.98
CA ARG A 184 -44.65 26.50 14.58
C ARG A 184 -43.43 27.39 14.34
N LEU A 185 -43.11 28.28 15.27
CA LEU A 185 -41.92 29.13 15.17
C LEU A 185 -40.63 28.30 15.21
N ILE A 186 -40.50 27.34 16.13
CA ILE A 186 -39.30 26.48 16.20
C ILE A 186 -39.18 25.62 14.93
N ARG A 187 -40.30 25.12 14.38
CA ARG A 187 -40.33 24.40 13.08
C ARG A 187 -39.77 25.25 11.95
N THR A 188 -40.27 26.48 11.80
CA THR A 188 -39.77 27.41 10.77
C THR A 188 -38.30 27.79 10.95
N ILE A 189 -37.83 28.00 12.18
CA ILE A 189 -36.41 28.26 12.46
C ILE A 189 -35.53 27.10 11.99
N ARG A 190 -35.89 25.85 12.32
CA ARG A 190 -35.14 24.66 11.88
C ARG A 190 -35.19 24.48 10.37
N GLN A 191 -36.35 24.70 9.74
CA GLN A 191 -36.52 24.59 8.29
C GLN A 191 -35.63 25.60 7.57
N LYS A 192 -35.66 26.86 8.01
CA LYS A 192 -34.81 27.93 7.48
C LYS A 192 -33.33 27.59 7.61
N SER A 193 -32.87 27.13 8.78
CA SER A 193 -31.48 26.74 9.00
C SER A 193 -31.03 25.61 8.07
N ARG A 194 -31.89 24.61 7.83
CA ARG A 194 -31.58 23.49 6.94
C ARG A 194 -31.54 23.91 5.47
N LEU A 195 -32.53 24.67 5.01
CA LEU A 195 -32.55 25.20 3.64
C LEU A 195 -31.32 26.05 3.36
N ALA A 196 -30.96 26.94 4.29
CA ALA A 196 -29.76 27.76 4.16
C ALA A 196 -28.45 26.94 4.18
N ALA A 197 -28.41 25.83 4.93
CA ALA A 197 -27.25 24.94 4.92
C ALA A 197 -27.12 24.18 3.59
N ARG A 198 -28.24 23.63 3.07
CA ARG A 198 -28.25 22.94 1.79
C ARG A 198 -27.92 23.87 0.62
N LEU A 199 -28.45 25.10 0.65
CA LEU A 199 -28.14 26.10 -0.38
C LEU A 199 -26.63 26.37 -0.45
N ARG A 200 -25.97 26.57 0.71
CA ARG A 200 -24.51 26.74 0.76
C ARG A 200 -23.75 25.52 0.25
N GLU A 201 -24.20 24.32 0.60
CA GLU A 201 -23.59 23.08 0.12
C GLU A 201 -23.67 22.97 -1.41
N VAL A 202 -24.85 23.25 -1.99
CA VAL A 202 -25.04 23.24 -3.46
C VAL A 202 -24.20 24.32 -4.13
N GLU A 203 -24.08 25.51 -3.55
CA GLU A 203 -23.20 26.58 -4.05
C GLU A 203 -21.71 26.18 -4.02
N GLU A 204 -21.27 25.49 -2.96
CA GLU A 204 -19.90 24.96 -2.87
C GLU A 204 -19.67 23.82 -3.89
N GLU A 205 -20.63 22.91 -4.07
CA GLU A 205 -20.58 21.84 -5.08
C GLU A 205 -20.47 22.43 -6.49
N LEU A 206 -21.27 23.45 -6.81
CA LEU A 206 -21.19 24.18 -8.08
C LEU A 206 -19.81 24.82 -8.29
N LEU A 207 -19.29 25.50 -7.28
CA LEU A 207 -18.00 26.17 -7.37
C LEU A 207 -16.84 25.19 -7.56
N GLN A 208 -16.89 24.02 -6.91
CA GLN A 208 -15.92 22.96 -7.12
C GLN A 208 -16.00 22.39 -8.54
N LEU A 209 -17.22 22.18 -9.02
CA LEU A 209 -17.48 21.64 -10.34
C LEU A 209 -17.01 22.62 -11.46
N GLU A 210 -17.18 23.92 -11.26
CA GLU A 210 -16.76 24.95 -12.22
C GLU A 210 -15.25 25.21 -12.27
N ASN A 211 -14.57 25.03 -11.13
CA ASN A 211 -13.12 25.21 -11.00
C ASN A 211 -12.32 23.93 -11.28
N GLY A 212 -12.98 22.84 -11.71
CA GLY A 212 -12.32 21.59 -12.07
C GLY A 212 -11.63 21.66 -13.44
N GLU A 213 -10.54 20.90 -13.61
CA GLU A 213 -9.77 20.84 -14.87
C GLU A 213 -10.64 20.43 -16.08
N LEU A 214 -11.58 19.51 -15.89
CA LEU A 214 -12.52 19.11 -16.95
C LEU A 214 -13.47 20.25 -17.34
N ALA A 215 -13.85 21.12 -16.40
CA ALA A 215 -14.69 22.27 -16.67
C ALA A 215 -13.91 23.39 -17.40
N ASP A 216 -12.62 23.55 -17.11
CA ASP A 216 -11.72 24.41 -17.89
C ASP A 216 -11.60 23.92 -19.34
N LEU A 217 -11.30 22.63 -19.52
CA LEU A 217 -11.20 22.01 -20.85
C LEU A 217 -12.51 22.10 -21.63
N GLN A 218 -13.64 21.89 -20.96
CA GLN A 218 -14.96 22.06 -21.59
C GLN A 218 -15.17 23.50 -22.06
N ARG A 219 -14.84 24.50 -21.22
CA ARG A 219 -14.99 25.92 -21.58
C ARG A 219 -14.13 26.29 -22.78
N GLU A 220 -12.89 25.81 -22.82
CA GLU A 220 -12.01 26.02 -23.97
C GLU A 220 -12.59 25.39 -25.24
N ALA A 221 -13.04 24.13 -25.16
CA ALA A 221 -13.66 23.44 -26.28
C ALA A 221 -14.95 24.12 -26.77
N GLU A 222 -15.79 24.60 -25.87
CA GLU A 222 -17.02 25.35 -26.18
C GLU A 222 -16.69 26.68 -26.87
N THR A 223 -15.71 27.44 -26.35
CA THR A 223 -15.24 28.70 -26.95
C THR A 223 -14.76 28.49 -28.39
N ARG A 224 -14.06 27.39 -28.64
CA ARG A 224 -13.59 27.04 -29.99
C ARG A 224 -14.73 26.55 -30.89
N ALA A 225 -15.69 25.81 -30.34
CA ALA A 225 -16.89 25.41 -31.07
C ALA A 225 -17.73 26.61 -31.54
N GLU A 226 -17.80 27.69 -30.75
CA GLU A 226 -18.45 28.95 -31.17
C GLU A 226 -17.75 29.59 -32.39
N GLN A 227 -16.45 29.35 -32.55
CA GLN A 227 -15.67 29.79 -33.71
C GLN A 227 -15.78 28.81 -34.91
N GLY A 228 -16.57 27.74 -34.76
CA GLY A 228 -16.74 26.70 -35.78
C GLY A 228 -15.66 25.62 -35.77
N GLU A 229 -14.83 25.56 -34.72
CA GLU A 229 -13.74 24.61 -34.58
C GLU A 229 -14.11 23.44 -33.63
N ASP A 230 -13.84 22.20 -34.03
CA ASP A 230 -13.98 21.05 -33.12
C ASP A 230 -12.63 20.76 -32.44
N ALA A 231 -12.42 21.37 -31.27
CA ALA A 231 -11.18 21.26 -30.51
C ALA A 231 -10.81 19.81 -30.15
N LEU A 232 -11.80 18.95 -29.86
CA LEU A 232 -11.55 17.55 -29.54
C LEU A 232 -11.15 16.76 -30.79
N ALA A 233 -11.81 17.01 -31.92
CA ALA A 233 -11.46 16.36 -33.19
C ALA A 233 -10.06 16.77 -33.67
N GLU A 234 -9.69 18.05 -33.51
CA GLU A 234 -8.35 18.51 -33.85
C GLU A 234 -7.29 17.87 -32.93
N LEU A 235 -7.52 17.86 -31.62
CA LEU A 235 -6.61 17.22 -30.67
C LEU A 235 -6.45 15.73 -30.99
N ALA A 236 -7.55 15.04 -31.31
CA ALA A 236 -7.51 13.64 -31.73
C ALA A 236 -6.73 13.44 -33.05
N ALA A 237 -6.86 14.36 -34.01
CA ALA A 237 -6.09 14.32 -35.25
C ALA A 237 -4.58 14.52 -35.00
N GLN A 238 -4.21 15.50 -34.17
CA GLN A 238 -2.82 15.74 -33.77
C GLN A 238 -2.22 14.53 -33.04
N LEU A 239 -2.97 13.90 -32.13
CA LEU A 239 -2.55 12.68 -31.44
C LEU A 239 -2.41 11.50 -32.40
N SER A 240 -3.34 11.35 -33.36
CA SER A 240 -3.27 10.31 -34.38
C SER A 240 -2.02 10.45 -35.25
N GLU A 241 -1.64 11.69 -35.62
CA GLU A 241 -0.39 11.96 -36.34
C GLU A 241 0.84 11.61 -35.50
N ARG A 242 0.85 11.97 -34.21
CA ARG A 242 1.91 11.59 -33.26
C ARG A 242 2.03 10.08 -33.11
N ILE A 243 0.91 9.37 -33.00
CA ILE A 243 0.86 7.90 -32.95
C ILE A 243 1.48 7.30 -34.21
N ALA A 244 1.11 7.80 -35.39
CA ALA A 244 1.67 7.33 -36.66
C ALA A 244 3.20 7.54 -36.72
N ALA A 245 3.68 8.71 -36.28
CA ALA A 245 5.11 9.00 -36.19
C ALA A 245 5.83 8.08 -35.18
N ALA A 246 5.23 7.87 -33.99
CA ALA A 246 5.78 7.01 -32.95
C ALA A 246 5.85 5.54 -33.40
N LYS A 247 4.82 5.03 -34.10
CA LYS A 247 4.82 3.67 -34.69
C LYS A 247 5.95 3.50 -35.69
N LYS A 248 6.19 4.51 -36.55
CA LYS A 248 7.29 4.48 -37.51
C LYS A 248 8.65 4.39 -36.81
N ILE A 249 8.86 5.20 -35.77
CA ILE A 249 10.10 5.17 -34.97
C ILE A 249 10.30 3.80 -34.29
N LEU A 250 9.23 3.24 -33.71
CA LEU A 250 9.26 1.94 -33.07
C LEU A 250 9.69 0.84 -34.06
N GLU A 251 9.10 0.83 -35.26
CA GLU A 251 9.39 -0.17 -36.28
C GLU A 251 10.80 -0.03 -36.84
N GLU A 252 11.27 1.20 -37.10
CA GLU A 252 12.65 1.46 -37.53
C GLU A 252 13.67 0.92 -36.51
N LYS A 253 13.45 1.15 -35.21
CA LYS A 253 14.33 0.64 -34.15
C LYS A 253 14.29 -0.87 -34.04
N ARG A 254 13.11 -1.48 -34.18
CA ARG A 254 12.96 -2.94 -34.16
C ARG A 254 13.76 -3.58 -35.30
N ASN A 255 13.63 -3.05 -36.52
CA ASN A 255 14.36 -3.54 -37.69
C ASN A 255 15.88 -3.42 -37.53
N ILE A 256 16.38 -2.32 -36.95
CA ILE A 256 17.81 -2.15 -36.67
C ILE A 256 18.32 -3.21 -35.67
N LEU A 257 17.56 -3.47 -34.60
CA LEU A 257 17.94 -4.46 -33.59
C LEU A 257 17.93 -5.89 -34.14
N GLU A 258 16.94 -6.24 -34.94
CA GLU A 258 16.87 -7.55 -35.62
C GLU A 258 18.05 -7.75 -36.58
N ALA A 259 18.40 -6.73 -37.38
CA ALA A 259 19.55 -6.77 -38.27
C ALA A 259 20.89 -6.94 -37.50
N ASN A 260 21.06 -6.22 -36.38
CA ASN A 260 22.25 -6.34 -35.55
C ASN A 260 22.38 -7.71 -34.88
N ALA A 261 21.26 -8.27 -34.39
CA ALA A 261 21.24 -9.61 -33.80
C ALA A 261 21.61 -10.70 -34.84
N ALA A 262 21.09 -10.59 -36.06
CA ALA A 262 21.43 -11.50 -37.16
C ALA A 262 22.92 -11.42 -37.54
N ALA A 263 23.49 -10.22 -37.60
CA ALA A 263 24.91 -10.02 -37.89
C ALA A 263 25.83 -10.61 -36.80
N LEU A 264 25.47 -10.43 -35.53
CA LEU A 264 26.23 -10.99 -34.40
C LEU A 264 26.20 -12.52 -34.40
N ALA A 265 25.04 -13.13 -34.67
CA ALA A 265 24.91 -14.59 -34.78
C ALA A 265 25.80 -15.17 -35.89
N ALA A 266 25.86 -14.51 -37.06
CA ALA A 266 26.72 -14.93 -38.16
C ALA A 266 28.23 -14.82 -37.83
N SER A 267 28.63 -13.80 -37.05
CA SER A 267 30.02 -13.62 -36.62
C SER A 267 30.47 -14.72 -35.64
N ILE A 268 29.60 -15.11 -34.70
CA ILE A 268 29.85 -16.18 -33.73
C ILE A 268 30.03 -17.54 -34.43
N ASP A 269 29.19 -17.86 -35.42
CA ASP A 269 29.28 -19.11 -36.17
C ASP A 269 30.60 -19.22 -36.97
N ASN A 270 31.07 -18.10 -37.53
CA ASN A 270 32.37 -18.04 -38.23
C ASN A 270 33.56 -18.20 -37.27
N ALA A 271 33.49 -17.63 -36.06
CA ALA A 271 34.54 -17.76 -35.06
C ALA A 271 34.65 -19.18 -34.49
N ALA A 272 33.53 -19.89 -34.35
CA ALA A 272 33.49 -21.28 -33.88
C ALA A 272 34.12 -22.27 -34.88
N LYS A 273 34.03 -21.98 -36.18
CA LYS A 273 34.64 -22.81 -37.24
C LYS A 273 36.18 -22.67 -37.33
N GLY A 274 36.76 -21.61 -36.76
CA GLY A 274 38.20 -21.30 -36.85
C GLY A 274 39.12 -21.88 -35.75
N ARG A 275 38.60 -22.44 -34.65
CA ARG A 275 39.41 -22.86 -33.47
C ARG A 275 39.50 -24.38 -33.25
N LYS A 276 39.73 -25.16 -34.31
CA LYS A 276 39.92 -26.63 -34.18
C LYS A 276 41.37 -27.13 -34.03
N SER A 277 42.35 -26.25 -33.76
CA SER A 277 43.74 -26.67 -33.56
C SER A 277 44.48 -25.78 -32.55
N ALA A 278 44.40 -26.10 -31.27
CA ALA A 278 45.45 -25.83 -30.28
C ALA A 278 45.04 -26.47 -28.93
N GLU A 279 45.75 -27.53 -28.56
CA GLU A 279 45.82 -28.02 -27.18
C GLU A 279 46.23 -26.86 -26.26
N THR A 280 45.54 -26.68 -25.13
CA THR A 280 45.90 -25.65 -24.15
C THR A 280 45.90 -26.20 -22.73
N ASP A 281 46.92 -25.76 -22.02
CA ASP A 281 47.40 -26.09 -20.70
C ASP A 281 46.33 -26.15 -19.59
N ASN A 282 46.51 -27.15 -18.74
CA ASN A 282 45.57 -27.61 -17.72
C ASN A 282 45.87 -26.96 -16.35
N ASN A 283 45.85 -25.62 -16.26
CA ASN A 283 46.21 -24.89 -15.03
C ASN A 283 45.09 -24.04 -14.42
N ALA A 284 43.82 -24.32 -14.74
CA ALA A 284 42.67 -23.49 -14.35
C ALA A 284 41.90 -23.96 -13.08
N ASN A 285 42.26 -25.08 -12.45
CA ASN A 285 41.41 -25.74 -11.43
C ASN A 285 42.06 -25.95 -10.05
N VAL A 286 42.92 -25.02 -9.62
CA VAL A 286 43.55 -25.08 -8.27
C VAL A 286 42.62 -24.45 -7.23
N PHE A 287 42.16 -25.26 -6.26
CA PHE A 287 41.40 -24.78 -5.09
C PHE A 287 42.28 -23.85 -4.23
N ARG A 288 41.88 -22.57 -4.12
CA ARG A 288 42.59 -21.57 -3.31
C ARG A 288 41.75 -21.17 -2.09
N PRO A 289 42.08 -21.65 -0.87
CA PRO A 289 41.32 -21.31 0.34
C PRO A 289 41.46 -19.84 0.76
N GLU A 290 42.48 -19.14 0.26
CA GLU A 290 42.79 -17.73 0.55
C GLU A 290 41.76 -16.72 -0.01
N GLY A 291 40.87 -17.15 -0.93
CA GLY A 291 39.88 -16.30 -1.59
C GLY A 291 38.48 -16.31 -0.95
N LEU A 292 38.27 -17.08 0.12
CA LEU A 292 36.97 -17.20 0.79
C LEU A 292 36.81 -16.08 1.85
N ILE A 293 36.27 -14.94 1.43
CA ILE A 293 36.23 -13.70 2.24
C ILE A 293 34.84 -13.35 2.77
N HIS A 294 33.77 -13.97 2.26
CA HIS A 294 32.39 -13.60 2.61
C HIS A 294 31.70 -14.70 3.41
N CYS A 295 31.05 -14.36 4.53
CA CYS A 295 30.37 -15.32 5.41
C CYS A 295 28.88 -15.43 5.06
N THR A 296 28.38 -16.66 4.90
CA THR A 296 26.94 -16.96 4.70
C THR A 296 26.20 -16.98 6.04
N GLU A 297 24.85 -16.98 5.99
CA GLU A 297 24.00 -17.17 7.18
C GLU A 297 24.23 -18.54 7.86
N ARG A 298 24.68 -19.56 7.10
CA ARG A 298 25.07 -20.89 7.59
C ARG A 298 26.47 -20.91 8.22
N GLY A 299 27.20 -19.80 8.18
CA GLY A 299 28.55 -19.66 8.74
C GLY A 299 29.69 -20.11 7.81
N GLU A 300 29.39 -20.46 6.56
CA GLU A 300 30.38 -20.87 5.58
C GLU A 300 31.03 -19.66 4.91
N LYS A 301 32.27 -19.83 4.42
CA LYS A 301 32.94 -18.78 3.65
C LYS A 301 32.83 -19.07 2.16
N VAL A 302 32.43 -18.07 1.37
CA VAL A 302 32.28 -18.13 -0.10
C VAL A 302 33.12 -17.04 -0.78
N ARG A 303 33.32 -17.15 -2.11
CA ARG A 303 34.25 -16.31 -2.89
C ARG A 303 33.64 -14.99 -3.35
N SER A 304 32.32 -14.91 -3.52
CA SER A 304 31.66 -13.69 -4.00
C SER A 304 30.44 -13.30 -3.17
N LYS A 305 30.08 -12.01 -3.19
CA LYS A 305 28.81 -11.52 -2.60
C LYS A 305 27.59 -12.16 -3.28
N SER A 306 27.70 -12.51 -4.57
CA SER A 306 26.66 -13.19 -5.33
C SER A 306 26.43 -14.61 -4.82
N GLU A 307 27.50 -15.33 -4.50
CA GLU A 307 27.42 -16.64 -3.84
C GLU A 307 26.86 -16.55 -2.42
N VAL A 308 27.07 -15.47 -1.67
CA VAL A 308 26.41 -15.28 -0.35
C VAL A 308 24.90 -15.23 -0.52
N ILE A 309 24.43 -14.46 -1.50
CA ILE A 309 23.00 -14.32 -1.79
C ILE A 309 22.42 -15.67 -2.22
N ILE A 310 23.11 -16.40 -3.10
CA ILE A 310 22.69 -17.75 -3.52
C ILE A 310 22.66 -18.73 -2.34
N ALA A 311 23.72 -18.77 -1.53
CA ALA A 311 23.83 -19.59 -0.34
C ALA A 311 22.71 -19.33 0.68
N ASN A 312 22.35 -18.07 0.88
CA ASN A 312 21.26 -17.68 1.78
C ASN A 312 19.89 -18.04 1.18
N LEU A 313 19.68 -17.88 -0.13
CA LEU A 313 18.46 -18.32 -0.81
C LEU A 313 18.27 -19.84 -0.69
N LEU A 314 19.34 -20.61 -0.90
CA LEU A 314 19.33 -22.08 -0.74
C LEU A 314 19.05 -22.47 0.72
N HIS A 315 19.62 -21.76 1.68
CA HIS A 315 19.36 -21.97 3.10
C HIS A 315 17.90 -21.69 3.50
N GLN A 316 17.34 -20.56 3.04
CA GLN A 316 15.93 -20.19 3.25
C GLN A 316 14.96 -21.20 2.62
N ALA A 317 15.33 -21.72 1.43
CA ALA A 317 14.62 -22.78 0.73
C ALA A 317 14.75 -24.16 1.39
N ARG A 318 15.53 -24.27 2.49
CA ARG A 318 15.85 -25.52 3.21
C ARG A 318 16.44 -26.60 2.30
N LEU A 319 17.19 -26.21 1.28
CA LEU A 319 17.93 -27.13 0.43
C LEU A 319 19.29 -27.44 1.04
N ASP A 320 19.59 -28.72 1.20
CA ASP A 320 20.91 -29.15 1.64
C ASP A 320 21.87 -29.14 0.44
N TYR A 321 22.89 -28.28 0.51
CA TYR A 321 23.88 -28.08 -0.53
C TYR A 321 25.30 -28.17 0.02
N GLN A 322 26.23 -28.53 -0.85
CA GLN A 322 27.67 -28.54 -0.61
C GLN A 322 28.33 -27.50 -1.52
N TYR A 323 29.07 -26.56 -0.93
CA TYR A 323 29.76 -25.50 -1.66
C TYR A 323 31.16 -25.97 -2.11
N GLU A 324 31.52 -25.73 -3.39
CA GLU A 324 32.78 -26.19 -4.01
C GLU A 324 33.09 -27.69 -3.82
N LEU A 325 32.08 -28.55 -3.93
CA LEU A 325 32.23 -30.00 -3.81
C LEU A 325 33.19 -30.54 -4.89
N ASP A 326 34.23 -31.24 -4.46
CA ASP A 326 35.13 -31.94 -5.38
C ASP A 326 34.45 -33.19 -5.96
N LEU A 327 33.99 -33.11 -7.21
CA LEU A 327 33.26 -34.20 -7.86
C LEU A 327 34.10 -35.48 -8.01
N SER A 328 35.43 -35.39 -7.91
CA SER A 328 36.29 -36.58 -7.89
C SER A 328 36.05 -37.48 -6.68
N THR A 329 35.57 -36.91 -5.56
CA THR A 329 35.20 -37.67 -4.36
C THR A 329 33.97 -38.54 -4.57
N LEU A 330 33.21 -38.30 -5.64
CA LEU A 330 32.03 -39.07 -6.03
C LEU A 330 32.33 -40.05 -7.19
N GLY A 331 33.60 -40.24 -7.55
CA GLY A 331 34.02 -41.09 -8.66
C GLY A 331 33.85 -40.47 -10.05
N LEU A 332 33.49 -39.18 -10.13
CA LEU A 332 33.25 -38.45 -11.37
C LEU A 332 34.50 -37.65 -11.79
N GLY A 333 35.48 -38.34 -12.41
CA GLY A 333 36.67 -37.71 -13.02
C GLY A 333 37.53 -36.88 -12.06
N ARG A 334 38.71 -36.39 -12.47
CA ARG A 334 39.51 -35.49 -11.61
C ARG A 334 39.18 -34.02 -11.89
N GLY A 335 38.95 -33.27 -10.80
CA GLY A 335 39.29 -31.85 -10.75
C GLY A 335 38.17 -30.83 -10.99
N VAL A 336 36.90 -31.20 -11.19
CA VAL A 336 35.81 -30.22 -11.37
C VAL A 336 35.07 -29.95 -10.06
N ARG A 337 34.91 -28.67 -9.73
CA ARG A 337 34.20 -28.17 -8.54
C ARG A 337 33.12 -27.18 -8.96
N PRO A 338 31.82 -27.48 -8.80
CA PRO A 338 30.74 -26.53 -9.01
C PRO A 338 30.64 -25.55 -7.84
N ASP A 339 30.02 -24.39 -8.06
CA ASP A 339 29.78 -23.43 -6.97
C ASP A 339 28.87 -24.06 -5.91
N PHE A 340 27.79 -24.72 -6.32
CA PHE A 340 26.90 -25.45 -5.42
C PHE A 340 26.57 -26.84 -5.97
N ALA A 341 26.59 -27.86 -5.12
CA ALA A 341 26.18 -29.22 -5.44
C ALA A 341 25.09 -29.70 -4.47
N PHE A 342 24.14 -30.46 -4.97
CA PHE A 342 23.04 -31.07 -4.22
C PHE A 342 23.09 -32.58 -4.43
N GLN A 343 23.21 -33.34 -3.34
CA GLN A 343 23.32 -34.79 -3.41
C GLN A 343 22.08 -35.45 -2.81
N ARG A 344 21.48 -36.37 -3.55
CA ARG A 344 20.38 -37.23 -3.08
C ARG A 344 20.67 -38.67 -3.47
N GLY A 345 21.20 -39.47 -2.53
CA GLY A 345 21.71 -40.81 -2.80
C GLY A 345 22.93 -40.78 -3.73
N THR A 346 22.86 -41.52 -4.85
CA THR A 346 23.90 -41.57 -5.89
C THR A 346 23.78 -40.46 -6.94
N LYS A 347 22.73 -39.64 -6.88
CA LYS A 347 22.47 -38.57 -7.85
C LYS A 347 22.99 -37.24 -7.35
N VAL A 348 23.59 -36.48 -8.26
CA VAL A 348 24.17 -35.15 -8.01
C VAL A 348 23.57 -34.16 -8.98
N ILE A 349 23.12 -33.03 -8.46
CA ILE A 349 22.73 -31.85 -9.23
C ILE A 349 23.76 -30.76 -8.92
N VAL A 350 24.17 -30.01 -9.94
CA VAL A 350 25.16 -28.94 -9.80
C VAL A 350 24.60 -27.60 -10.27
N TRP A 351 25.01 -26.52 -9.63
CA TRP A 351 24.69 -25.16 -10.00
C TRP A 351 25.96 -24.30 -10.10
N GLU A 352 26.11 -23.62 -11.24
CA GLU A 352 27.18 -22.67 -11.54
C GLU A 352 26.62 -21.24 -11.64
N HIS A 353 27.33 -20.29 -11.04
CA HIS A 353 27.03 -18.87 -11.11
C HIS A 353 28.12 -18.11 -11.88
N LEU A 354 27.78 -17.65 -13.09
CA LEU A 354 28.68 -16.93 -13.97
C LEU A 354 28.66 -15.42 -13.68
N GLY A 355 29.43 -15.03 -12.66
CA GLY A 355 29.54 -13.63 -12.21
C GLY A 355 30.46 -12.72 -13.06
N ARG A 356 31.18 -13.28 -14.04
CA ARG A 356 32.11 -12.54 -14.94
C ARG A 356 31.93 -12.93 -16.40
N ALA A 357 30.68 -13.04 -16.85
CA ALA A 357 30.36 -13.46 -18.22
C ALA A 357 30.88 -12.50 -19.31
N ASP A 358 31.34 -11.31 -18.92
CA ASP A 358 31.98 -10.29 -19.76
C ASP A 358 33.50 -10.46 -19.92
N ASP A 359 34.15 -11.33 -19.13
CA ASP A 359 35.58 -11.67 -19.25
C ASP A 359 35.77 -12.83 -20.26
N PRO A 360 36.45 -12.60 -21.41
CA PRO A 360 36.65 -13.61 -22.44
C PRO A 360 37.44 -14.84 -21.98
N ASP A 361 38.42 -14.67 -21.09
CA ASP A 361 39.23 -15.77 -20.56
C ASP A 361 38.43 -16.58 -19.52
N TYR A 362 37.57 -15.91 -18.75
CA TYR A 362 36.60 -16.55 -17.87
C TYR A 362 35.59 -17.40 -18.67
N MET A 363 35.06 -16.85 -19.77
CA MET A 363 34.12 -17.57 -20.63
C MET A 363 34.77 -18.74 -21.40
N ALA A 364 36.05 -18.64 -21.76
CA ALA A 364 36.81 -19.75 -22.32
C ALA A 364 36.98 -20.91 -21.32
N ARG A 365 37.31 -20.61 -20.06
CA ARG A 365 37.37 -21.60 -18.96
C ARG A 365 36.00 -22.22 -18.69
N TRP A 366 34.94 -21.41 -18.70
CA TRP A 366 33.57 -21.89 -18.59
C TRP A 366 33.20 -22.85 -19.73
N ALA A 367 33.55 -22.54 -20.98
CA ALA A 367 33.26 -23.41 -22.12
C ALA A 367 33.94 -24.79 -22.00
N GLN A 368 35.16 -24.84 -21.45
CA GLN A 368 35.84 -26.10 -21.13
C GLN A 368 35.10 -26.87 -20.02
N LYS A 369 34.70 -26.19 -18.94
CA LYS A 369 33.95 -26.77 -17.82
C LYS A 369 32.57 -27.30 -18.25
N LEU A 370 31.87 -26.57 -19.12
CA LEU A 370 30.59 -26.96 -19.70
C LEU A 370 30.72 -28.20 -20.60
N THR A 371 31.80 -28.29 -21.38
CA THR A 371 32.12 -29.48 -22.18
C THR A 371 32.33 -30.70 -21.27
N TRP A 372 33.08 -30.53 -20.18
CA TRP A 372 33.28 -31.60 -19.20
C TRP A 372 31.96 -32.08 -18.57
N TYR A 373 31.07 -31.16 -18.18
CA TYR A 373 29.75 -31.50 -17.62
C TYR A 373 28.94 -32.35 -18.59
N ARG A 374 28.87 -31.96 -19.86
CA ARG A 374 28.17 -32.72 -20.89
C ARG A 374 28.75 -34.12 -21.07
N ASP A 375 30.07 -34.23 -21.12
CA ASP A 375 30.75 -35.52 -21.34
C ASP A 375 30.61 -36.48 -20.15
N HIS A 376 30.26 -35.97 -18.96
CA HIS A 376 29.98 -36.74 -17.74
C HIS A 376 28.49 -36.87 -17.42
N GLY A 377 27.61 -36.61 -18.41
CA GLY A 377 26.18 -36.88 -18.30
C GLY A 377 25.36 -35.83 -17.55
N PHE A 378 25.89 -34.62 -17.36
CA PHE A 378 25.12 -33.50 -16.81
C PHE A 378 24.31 -32.81 -17.91
N GLU A 379 23.02 -32.64 -17.68
CA GLU A 379 22.05 -32.06 -18.62
C GLU A 379 21.54 -30.71 -18.11
N SER A 380 21.60 -29.68 -18.96
CA SER A 380 21.12 -28.33 -18.64
C SER A 380 19.62 -28.33 -18.31
N GLY A 381 19.27 -27.72 -17.18
CA GLY A 381 17.89 -27.64 -16.67
C GLY A 381 17.39 -28.93 -16.00
N LYS A 382 18.22 -29.98 -15.92
CA LYS A 382 17.91 -31.22 -15.19
C LYS A 382 18.93 -31.50 -14.08
N THR A 383 20.20 -31.66 -14.43
CA THR A 383 21.28 -31.96 -13.46
C THR A 383 22.36 -30.88 -13.44
N LEU A 384 22.36 -29.95 -14.42
CA LEU A 384 23.18 -28.75 -14.45
C LEU A 384 22.28 -27.51 -14.52
N PHE A 385 22.45 -26.60 -13.57
CA PHE A 385 21.81 -25.28 -13.57
C PHE A 385 22.88 -24.21 -13.70
N VAL A 386 22.58 -23.17 -14.48
CA VAL A 386 23.51 -22.06 -14.71
C VAL A 386 22.75 -20.76 -14.52
N SER A 387 23.33 -19.86 -13.74
CA SER A 387 22.85 -18.49 -13.59
C SER A 387 23.94 -17.54 -14.04
N THR A 388 23.57 -16.39 -14.60
CA THR A 388 24.53 -15.37 -15.05
C THR A 388 24.23 -14.06 -14.35
N GLU A 389 25.29 -13.29 -14.05
CA GLU A 389 25.16 -11.91 -13.59
C GLU A 389 25.31 -10.97 -14.80
N MET A 390 24.30 -10.15 -15.10
CA MET A 390 24.42 -9.14 -16.17
C MET A 390 25.21 -7.94 -15.64
N ALA A 391 26.37 -7.66 -16.23
CA ALA A 391 27.30 -6.65 -15.75
C ALA A 391 26.65 -5.26 -15.59
N GLY A 392 26.48 -4.82 -14.35
CA GLY A 392 25.97 -3.49 -13.98
C GLY A 392 24.51 -3.46 -13.49
N GLN A 393 23.78 -4.57 -13.60
CA GLN A 393 22.53 -4.78 -12.87
C GLN A 393 22.88 -5.65 -11.65
N GLY A 394 22.50 -5.21 -10.45
CA GLY A 394 22.63 -6.05 -9.27
C GLY A 394 21.94 -7.39 -9.51
N ILE A 395 22.43 -8.44 -8.86
CA ILE A 395 21.93 -9.82 -8.99
C ILE A 395 20.39 -9.83 -9.00
N ASP A 396 19.80 -10.32 -10.08
CA ASP A 396 18.35 -10.51 -10.18
C ASP A 396 17.93 -11.68 -9.27
N VAL A 397 17.57 -11.34 -8.03
CA VAL A 397 17.11 -12.29 -7.01
C VAL A 397 15.87 -13.06 -7.49
N ALA A 398 15.05 -12.49 -8.37
CA ALA A 398 13.89 -13.20 -8.92
C ALA A 398 14.33 -14.28 -9.94
N SER A 399 15.34 -14.00 -10.78
CA SER A 399 15.97 -15.02 -11.63
C SER A 399 16.63 -16.13 -10.82
N LEU A 400 17.38 -15.79 -9.75
CA LEU A 400 17.95 -16.81 -8.86
C LEU A 400 16.87 -17.62 -8.16
N GLY A 401 15.79 -16.98 -7.70
CA GLY A 401 14.63 -17.65 -7.10
C GLY A 401 13.96 -18.65 -8.05
N ARG A 402 13.90 -18.34 -9.36
CA ARG A 402 13.43 -19.30 -10.38
C ARG A 402 14.34 -20.51 -10.49
N VAL A 403 15.66 -20.33 -10.48
CA VAL A 403 16.62 -21.44 -10.51
C VAL A 403 16.49 -22.30 -9.25
N VAL A 404 16.33 -21.70 -8.08
CA VAL A 404 16.07 -22.41 -6.81
C VAL A 404 14.78 -23.24 -6.91
N ALA A 405 13.70 -22.67 -7.43
CA ALA A 405 12.44 -23.38 -7.61
C ALA A 405 12.57 -24.57 -8.58
N GLN A 406 13.33 -24.42 -9.67
CA GLN A 406 13.63 -25.51 -10.60
C GLN A 406 14.43 -26.63 -9.92
N ILE A 407 15.47 -26.29 -9.14
CA ILE A 407 16.26 -27.26 -8.38
C ILE A 407 15.39 -27.99 -7.36
N GLN A 408 14.50 -27.29 -6.64
CA GLN A 408 13.53 -27.90 -5.73
C GLN A 408 12.61 -28.89 -6.44
N GLN A 409 12.10 -28.52 -7.62
CA GLN A 409 11.24 -29.39 -8.41
C GLN A 409 11.99 -30.66 -8.83
N VAL A 410 13.23 -30.53 -9.32
CA VAL A 410 14.03 -31.71 -9.68
C VAL A 410 14.33 -32.56 -8.44
N LEU A 411 14.81 -31.96 -7.34
CA LEU A 411 15.09 -32.70 -6.11
C LEU A 411 13.85 -33.44 -5.60
N ALA A 412 12.66 -32.83 -5.64
CA ALA A 412 11.40 -33.46 -5.24
C ALA A 412 11.04 -34.70 -6.08
N THR A 413 11.44 -34.74 -7.35
CA THR A 413 11.26 -35.91 -8.23
C THR A 413 12.28 -37.03 -7.98
N LEU A 414 13.37 -36.75 -7.27
CA LEU A 414 14.35 -37.75 -6.86
C LEU A 414 13.88 -38.38 -5.54
N THR A 415 13.35 -39.61 -5.57
CA THR A 415 12.90 -40.32 -4.36
C THR A 415 14.07 -40.61 -3.41
N GLU A 416 13.91 -40.27 -2.13
CA GLU A 416 14.87 -40.57 -1.08
C GLU A 416 14.69 -42.01 -0.57
N GLU A 417 15.73 -42.84 -0.66
CA GLU A 417 15.93 -43.92 0.30
C GLU A 417 16.30 -43.31 1.66
N LYS A 418 15.59 -43.74 2.69
CA LYS A 418 15.52 -43.13 4.03
C LYS A 418 16.75 -43.46 4.91
N PRO A 419 17.38 -42.47 5.56
CA PRO A 419 18.10 -42.70 6.81
C PRO A 419 17.55 -41.87 7.99
N ALA A 420 17.95 -42.29 9.19
CA ALA A 420 17.35 -41.96 10.48
C ALA A 420 17.64 -40.55 11.03
N LYS A 421 16.73 -40.06 11.89
CA LYS A 421 16.78 -38.78 12.63
C LYS A 421 18.12 -38.54 13.38
N PRO A 422 18.65 -37.31 13.37
CA PRO A 422 19.56 -36.83 14.40
C PRO A 422 18.92 -35.81 15.36
N GLN A 423 19.55 -35.71 16.52
CA GLN A 423 19.13 -35.13 17.79
C GLN A 423 19.37 -33.61 17.89
N SER A 424 18.69 -32.99 18.86
CA SER A 424 18.76 -31.58 19.28
C SER A 424 20.15 -31.15 19.77
N VAL A 425 20.61 -29.97 19.34
CA VAL A 425 21.76 -29.25 19.92
C VAL A 425 21.31 -27.88 20.47
N GLN A 426 21.71 -27.56 21.69
CA GLN A 426 21.43 -26.32 22.42
C GLN A 426 22.37 -25.17 22.01
N PRO A 427 21.99 -23.88 22.11
CA PRO A 427 22.90 -22.75 21.90
C PRO A 427 23.59 -22.26 23.20
N GLN A 428 24.89 -21.96 23.12
CA GLN A 428 25.72 -21.35 24.17
C GLN A 428 25.79 -19.81 24.06
N ALA A 429 25.83 -19.16 25.23
CA ALA A 429 25.94 -17.71 25.55
C ALA A 429 27.42 -17.24 25.55
N ALA A 430 27.87 -15.96 25.62
CA ALA A 430 27.37 -14.57 25.56
C ALA A 430 28.62 -13.63 25.51
N THR A 431 28.57 -12.33 25.13
CA THR A 431 28.40 -11.12 26.01
C THR A 431 28.95 -9.85 25.30
N PRO A 432 28.76 -8.57 25.76
CA PRO A 432 27.85 -7.98 26.77
C PRO A 432 26.98 -6.78 26.25
N LYS A 433 26.07 -6.29 27.11
CA LYS A 433 24.86 -5.47 26.87
C LYS A 433 25.03 -3.94 26.98
N PRO A 434 24.16 -3.12 26.32
CA PRO A 434 23.54 -1.94 26.93
C PRO A 434 22.16 -2.31 27.53
N GLY A 435 21.80 -1.68 28.66
CA GLY A 435 20.65 -1.93 29.54
C GLY A 435 19.52 -2.82 29.01
N ARG A 436 19.41 -4.05 29.53
CA ARG A 436 18.33 -4.98 29.20
C ARG A 436 17.10 -4.63 30.04
N HIS A 437 16.31 -3.68 29.58
CA HIS A 437 14.97 -3.45 30.11
C HIS A 437 14.09 -4.68 29.83
N THR A 438 13.24 -5.05 30.77
CA THR A 438 12.22 -6.08 30.54
C THR A 438 11.08 -5.52 29.68
N VAL A 439 10.29 -6.40 29.06
CA VAL A 439 9.12 -5.98 28.25
C VAL A 439 8.12 -5.13 29.04
N ASP A 440 8.09 -5.27 30.37
CA ASP A 440 7.27 -4.45 31.27
C ASP A 440 7.85 -3.04 31.54
N GLU A 441 9.11 -2.79 31.18
CA GLU A 441 9.82 -1.53 31.45
C GLU A 441 10.00 -0.66 30.20
N ALA A 442 10.01 -1.25 29.00
CA ALA A 442 10.25 -0.55 27.75
C ALA A 442 9.11 -0.73 26.74
N LEU A 443 8.57 0.40 26.29
CA LEU A 443 7.55 0.51 25.25
C LEU A 443 8.13 1.25 24.05
N VAL A 444 7.83 0.81 22.84
CA VAL A 444 8.14 1.53 21.61
C VAL A 444 6.85 1.87 20.90
N PHE A 445 6.54 3.16 20.86
CA PHE A 445 5.42 3.72 20.13
C PHE A 445 5.88 4.00 18.72
N PHE A 446 5.12 3.59 17.71
CA PHE A 446 5.50 3.83 16.32
C PHE A 446 4.28 4.12 15.46
N ASP A 447 4.56 4.78 14.34
CA ASP A 447 3.60 5.16 13.31
C ASP A 447 4.31 5.15 11.95
N PHE A 448 3.55 4.90 10.89
CA PHE A 448 4.04 4.90 9.51
C PHE A 448 3.21 5.81 8.61
N GLU A 449 3.90 6.58 7.79
CA GLU A 449 3.31 7.09 6.54
C GLU A 449 3.60 6.10 5.41
N THR A 450 2.64 5.93 4.51
CA THR A 450 2.68 4.87 3.50
C THR A 450 2.21 5.37 2.13
N THR A 451 2.56 4.63 1.07
CA THR A 451 2.11 4.95 -0.30
C THR A 451 0.63 4.60 -0.56
N GLY A 452 -0.14 4.17 0.44
CA GLY A 452 -1.54 3.77 0.25
C GLY A 452 -2.18 3.12 1.47
N LEU A 453 -3.48 2.85 1.39
CA LEU A 453 -4.29 2.46 2.56
C LEU A 453 -4.23 0.95 2.92
N LYS A 454 -3.52 0.13 2.14
CA LYS A 454 -3.39 -1.32 2.37
C LYS A 454 -1.95 -1.78 2.16
N PRO A 455 -1.42 -2.70 3.00
CA PRO A 455 -0.04 -3.17 2.86
C PRO A 455 0.27 -3.84 1.50
N ALA A 456 -0.68 -4.59 0.94
CA ALA A 456 -0.49 -5.27 -0.33
C ALA A 456 -0.24 -4.25 -1.46
N GLY A 457 0.92 -4.34 -2.11
CA GLY A 457 1.31 -3.43 -3.19
C GLY A 457 1.82 -2.05 -2.75
N CYS A 458 1.63 -1.65 -1.49
CA CYS A 458 2.09 -0.36 -0.97
C CYS A 458 3.37 -0.50 -0.13
N ARG A 459 4.06 0.62 0.08
CA ARG A 459 5.35 0.72 0.78
C ARG A 459 5.29 1.75 1.90
N VAL A 460 6.20 1.63 2.87
CA VAL A 460 6.42 2.65 3.91
C VAL A 460 7.29 3.78 3.36
N ILE A 461 6.91 5.04 3.61
CA ILE A 461 7.61 6.26 3.14
C ILE A 461 8.14 7.12 4.28
N GLU A 462 7.60 6.98 5.48
CA GLU A 462 8.15 7.57 6.71
C GLU A 462 7.90 6.63 7.87
N VAL A 463 8.84 6.58 8.80
CA VAL A 463 8.66 5.96 10.10
C VAL A 463 8.99 6.96 11.19
N GLY A 464 8.14 7.01 12.21
CA GLY A 464 8.39 7.67 13.47
C GLY A 464 8.22 6.66 14.59
N ALA A 465 9.20 6.60 15.50
CA ALA A 465 9.12 5.75 16.68
C ALA A 465 9.71 6.43 17.90
N VAL A 466 9.07 6.23 19.06
CA VAL A 466 9.43 6.82 20.34
C VAL A 466 9.56 5.70 21.37
N LYS A 467 10.74 5.58 21.96
CA LYS A 467 11.03 4.62 23.02
C LYS A 467 10.80 5.28 24.37
N VAL A 468 9.96 4.63 25.16
CA VAL A 468 9.59 5.06 26.51
C VAL A 468 10.05 3.98 27.48
N VAL A 469 10.83 4.38 28.47
CA VAL A 469 11.26 3.51 29.57
C VAL A 469 10.75 4.09 30.88
N ASN A 470 10.01 3.29 31.64
CA ASN A 470 9.39 3.72 32.91
C ASN A 470 8.60 5.03 32.79
N GLY A 471 7.83 5.18 31.71
CA GLY A 471 7.00 6.37 31.46
C GLY A 471 7.74 7.59 30.91
N VAL A 472 9.07 7.54 30.78
CA VAL A 472 9.90 8.64 30.26
C VAL A 472 10.36 8.33 28.84
N VAL A 473 10.23 9.31 27.93
CA VAL A 473 10.80 9.21 26.57
C VAL A 473 12.32 9.23 26.69
N VAL A 474 12.98 8.17 26.20
CA VAL A 474 14.45 8.02 26.28
C VAL A 474 15.14 8.06 24.92
N GLU A 475 14.43 7.75 23.84
CA GLU A 475 15.00 7.67 22.50
C GLU A 475 13.92 7.89 21.44
N THR A 476 14.28 8.48 20.31
CA THR A 476 13.39 8.63 19.15
C THR A 476 14.10 8.14 17.89
N PHE A 477 13.36 7.51 17.00
CA PHE A 477 13.82 7.06 15.69
C PHE A 477 12.89 7.65 14.62
N THR A 478 13.47 8.30 13.62
CA THR A 478 12.70 8.83 12.49
C THR A 478 13.48 8.64 11.20
N SER A 479 12.79 8.31 10.12
CA SER A 479 13.40 8.23 8.80
C SER A 479 12.35 8.42 7.72
N LEU A 480 12.65 9.29 6.76
CA LEU A 480 12.04 9.19 5.44
C LEU A 480 12.63 7.98 4.71
N ILE A 481 11.84 7.37 3.84
CA ILE A 481 12.17 6.12 3.19
C ILE A 481 11.83 6.24 1.70
N ASP A 482 12.78 5.94 0.83
CA ASP A 482 12.54 5.86 -0.61
C ASP A 482 11.82 4.54 -0.93
N PRO A 483 10.51 4.57 -1.29
CA PRO A 483 9.74 3.35 -1.53
C PRO A 483 10.12 2.66 -2.86
N GLY A 484 10.91 3.34 -3.71
CA GLY A 484 11.27 2.89 -5.06
C GLY A 484 10.15 3.06 -6.09
N VAL A 485 9.08 3.79 -5.76
CA VAL A 485 7.91 4.12 -6.59
C VAL A 485 7.52 5.57 -6.37
N GLN A 486 6.82 6.19 -7.33
CA GLN A 486 6.37 7.56 -7.19
C GLN A 486 5.10 7.64 -6.32
N LEU A 487 5.04 8.60 -5.40
CA LEU A 487 3.84 8.90 -4.61
C LEU A 487 2.82 9.62 -5.49
N SER A 488 1.56 9.23 -5.35
CA SER A 488 0.43 9.96 -5.94
C SER A 488 0.23 11.32 -5.27
N SER A 489 -0.46 12.23 -5.97
CA SER A 489 -0.87 13.52 -5.44
C SER A 489 -1.78 13.36 -4.22
N GLU A 490 -2.67 12.37 -4.21
CA GLU A 490 -3.54 12.06 -3.07
C GLU A 490 -2.74 11.76 -1.79
N ILE A 491 -1.75 10.85 -1.86
CA ILE A 491 -0.90 10.52 -0.70
C ILE A 491 -0.02 11.70 -0.31
N THR A 492 0.47 12.47 -1.29
CA THR A 492 1.23 13.69 -1.03
C THR A 492 0.38 14.72 -0.26
N ASN A 493 -0.90 14.87 -0.62
CA ASN A 493 -1.82 15.79 0.03
C ASN A 493 -2.19 15.34 1.46
N ILE A 494 -2.31 14.04 1.70
CA ILE A 494 -2.62 13.48 3.02
C ILE A 494 -1.42 13.61 3.97
N THR A 495 -0.24 13.18 3.52
CA THR A 495 0.95 13.03 4.37
C THR A 495 1.86 14.26 4.38
N GLY A 496 1.69 15.17 3.40
CA GLY A 496 2.61 16.28 3.16
C GLY A 496 4.00 15.86 2.68
N ILE A 497 4.25 14.57 2.42
CA ILE A 497 5.53 14.04 1.95
C ILE A 497 5.55 14.07 0.42
N THR A 498 6.48 14.82 -0.14
CA THR A 498 6.64 14.95 -1.59
C THR A 498 7.65 13.95 -2.15
N ASN A 499 7.50 13.59 -3.43
CA ASN A 499 8.49 12.79 -4.16
C ASN A 499 9.91 13.37 -4.10
N ALA A 500 10.05 14.69 -4.03
CA ALA A 500 11.33 15.36 -3.90
C ALA A 500 12.01 15.08 -2.53
N MET A 501 11.23 14.95 -1.45
CA MET A 501 11.74 14.64 -0.11
C MET A 501 12.27 13.22 0.01
N LEU A 502 11.68 12.27 -0.75
CA LEU A 502 12.03 10.86 -0.71
C LEU A 502 13.21 10.51 -1.62
N LYS A 503 13.47 11.32 -2.64
CA LYS A 503 14.56 11.09 -3.59
C LYS A 503 15.91 11.05 -2.87
N GLY A 504 16.59 9.90 -2.97
CA GLY A 504 17.92 9.70 -2.37
C GLY A 504 17.92 9.36 -0.90
N GLN A 505 16.75 9.17 -0.28
CA GLN A 505 16.64 8.62 1.07
C GLN A 505 16.99 7.13 1.09
N SER A 506 17.29 6.60 2.28
CA SER A 506 17.52 5.17 2.46
C SER A 506 16.29 4.36 2.07
N ARG A 507 16.52 3.18 1.47
CA ARG A 507 15.44 2.25 1.12
C ARG A 507 14.93 1.47 2.34
N PRO A 508 13.74 0.85 2.27
CA PRO A 508 13.20 0.05 3.37
C PRO A 508 14.16 -1.03 3.87
N ALA A 509 14.93 -1.66 2.97
CA ALA A 509 15.93 -2.67 3.31
C ALA A 509 17.06 -2.15 4.24
N GLU A 510 17.32 -0.84 4.26
CA GLU A 510 18.32 -0.21 5.13
C GLU A 510 17.72 0.32 6.43
N VAL A 511 16.48 0.79 6.39
CA VAL A 511 15.80 1.43 7.53
C VAL A 511 15.17 0.40 8.46
N MET A 512 14.53 -0.63 7.91
CA MET A 512 13.76 -1.61 8.69
C MET A 512 14.63 -2.47 9.63
N PRO A 513 15.87 -2.88 9.31
CA PRO A 513 16.74 -3.54 10.28
C PRO A 513 17.10 -2.64 11.47
N LYS A 514 17.27 -1.33 11.24
CA LYS A 514 17.53 -0.34 12.31
C LYS A 514 16.30 -0.20 13.21
N LEU A 515 15.11 -0.09 12.62
CA LEU A 515 13.84 -0.07 13.35
C LEU A 515 13.62 -1.35 14.17
N HIS A 516 13.87 -2.52 13.58
CA HIS A 516 13.78 -3.80 14.28
C HIS A 516 14.73 -3.87 15.47
N ASN A 517 15.95 -3.34 15.35
CA ASN A 517 16.87 -3.24 16.47
C ASN A 517 16.39 -2.24 17.54
N PHE A 518 15.82 -1.11 17.13
CA PHE A 518 15.25 -0.10 18.04
C PHE A 518 14.09 -0.69 18.88
N MET A 519 13.24 -1.51 18.26
CA MET A 519 12.10 -2.21 18.89
C MET A 519 12.49 -3.41 19.76
N ARG A 520 13.74 -3.88 19.69
CA ARG A 520 14.16 -5.12 20.33
C ARG A 520 14.01 -5.05 21.85
N GLY A 521 13.33 -6.06 22.42
CA GLY A 521 13.15 -6.20 23.86
C GLY A 521 12.06 -5.31 24.48
N ALA A 522 11.37 -4.49 23.68
CA ALA A 522 10.24 -3.67 24.09
C ALA A 522 8.90 -4.28 23.61
N ALA A 523 7.81 -3.95 24.30
CA ALA A 523 6.49 -4.08 23.69
C ALA A 523 6.26 -2.92 22.71
N ILE A 524 5.65 -3.20 21.56
CA ILE A 524 5.41 -2.20 20.52
C ILE A 524 3.96 -1.73 20.57
N VAL A 525 3.76 -0.43 20.35
CA VAL A 525 2.47 0.24 20.51
C VAL A 525 2.20 1.10 19.28
N ALA A 526 1.00 1.01 18.72
CA ALA A 526 0.55 1.89 17.63
C ALA A 526 -0.92 2.28 17.81
N HIS A 527 -1.31 3.41 17.22
CA HIS A 527 -2.72 3.78 17.12
C HIS A 527 -3.34 3.07 15.92
N ASN A 528 -4.52 2.48 16.08
CA ASN A 528 -5.10 1.59 15.05
C ASN A 528 -4.12 0.51 14.51
N ALA A 529 -3.30 -0.05 15.39
CA ALA A 529 -2.17 -0.93 15.10
C ALA A 529 -2.36 -2.04 14.05
N LYS A 530 -3.58 -2.46 13.70
CA LYS A 530 -3.81 -3.40 12.59
C LYS A 530 -3.26 -2.86 11.27
N PHE A 531 -3.35 -1.55 11.05
CA PHE A 531 -2.81 -0.88 9.86
C PHE A 531 -1.28 -0.96 9.83
N ASP A 532 -0.62 -0.34 10.81
CA ASP A 532 0.84 -0.27 10.90
C ASP A 532 1.50 -1.64 11.05
N GLN A 533 0.87 -2.56 11.80
CA GLN A 533 1.33 -3.94 11.91
C GLN A 533 1.35 -4.63 10.56
N GLY A 534 0.39 -4.36 9.67
CA GLY A 534 0.35 -4.94 8.34
C GLY A 534 1.55 -4.51 7.50
N PHE A 535 1.87 -3.21 7.51
CA PHE A 535 3.05 -2.66 6.84
C PHE A 535 4.36 -3.13 7.47
N LEU A 536 4.45 -3.10 8.81
CA LEU A 536 5.61 -3.59 9.56
C LEU A 536 5.87 -5.05 9.22
N LYS A 537 4.82 -5.87 9.23
CA LYS A 537 4.91 -7.29 8.88
C LYS A 537 5.39 -7.48 7.45
N MET A 538 4.84 -6.77 6.47
CA MET A 538 5.27 -6.92 5.08
C MET A 538 6.71 -6.49 4.86
N GLU A 539 7.14 -5.37 5.43
CA GLU A 539 8.53 -4.92 5.29
C GLU A 539 9.52 -5.82 6.06
N PHE A 540 9.11 -6.37 7.21
CA PHE A 540 9.93 -7.33 7.95
C PHE A 540 9.99 -8.71 7.26
N ASP A 541 8.86 -9.21 6.75
CA ASP A 541 8.80 -10.48 6.01
C ASP A 541 9.70 -10.43 4.77
N ARG A 542 9.76 -9.30 4.05
CA ARG A 542 10.69 -9.08 2.91
C ARG A 542 12.17 -9.21 3.30
N LEU A 543 12.49 -9.02 4.57
CA LEU A 543 13.86 -9.04 5.12
C LEU A 543 14.11 -10.27 6.02
N GLY A 544 13.14 -11.20 6.12
CA GLY A 544 13.23 -12.34 7.03
C GLY A 544 13.22 -11.97 8.52
N LEU A 545 12.74 -10.77 8.87
CA LEU A 545 12.63 -10.30 10.25
C LEU A 545 11.28 -10.70 10.85
N SER A 546 11.26 -11.00 12.14
CA SER A 546 10.02 -11.31 12.86
C SER A 546 9.44 -10.06 13.53
N VAL A 547 8.13 -9.85 13.41
CA VAL A 547 7.43 -8.82 14.19
C VAL A 547 7.41 -9.21 15.68
N PRO A 548 7.69 -8.28 16.61
CA PRO A 548 7.56 -8.53 18.04
C PRO A 548 6.16 -9.06 18.41
N SER A 549 6.09 -10.07 19.27
CA SER A 549 4.82 -10.72 19.66
C SER A 549 3.92 -9.87 20.56
N ASN A 550 4.45 -8.81 21.16
CA ASN A 550 3.76 -7.95 22.14
C ASN A 550 3.33 -6.63 21.48
N LEU A 551 2.33 -6.69 20.60
CA LEU A 551 1.75 -5.51 19.97
C LEU A 551 0.51 -5.03 20.72
N LEU A 552 0.51 -3.74 21.06
CA LEU A 552 -0.58 -3.03 21.72
C LEU A 552 -1.23 -2.01 20.77
N CYS A 553 -2.54 -1.88 20.87
CA CYS A 553 -3.31 -0.92 20.07
C CYS A 553 -4.01 0.10 20.98
N THR A 554 -3.58 1.37 20.92
CA THR A 554 -4.17 2.43 21.76
C THR A 554 -5.63 2.68 21.45
N MET A 555 -6.07 2.53 20.20
CA MET A 555 -7.49 2.59 19.83
C MET A 555 -8.32 1.50 20.51
N LYS A 556 -7.82 0.25 20.54
CA LYS A 556 -8.50 -0.87 21.22
C LYS A 556 -8.55 -0.66 22.73
N LEU A 557 -7.47 -0.14 23.32
CA LEU A 557 -7.42 0.18 24.74
C LEU A 557 -8.39 1.32 25.06
N ALA A 558 -8.39 2.40 24.29
CA ALA A 558 -9.31 3.53 24.48
C ALA A 558 -10.77 3.09 24.48
N LYS A 559 -11.20 2.23 23.55
CA LYS A 559 -12.56 1.66 23.52
C LYS A 559 -12.97 0.92 24.80
N ARG A 560 -12.01 0.45 25.58
CA ARG A 560 -12.23 -0.32 26.82
C ARG A 560 -12.11 0.55 28.06
N VAL A 561 -11.15 1.46 28.07
CA VAL A 561 -10.93 2.40 29.16
C VAL A 561 -12.01 3.47 29.19
N GLU A 562 -12.40 3.98 28.02
CA GLU A 562 -13.36 5.08 27.86
C GLU A 562 -14.39 4.74 26.76
N PRO A 563 -15.35 3.82 27.05
CA PRO A 563 -16.33 3.39 26.06
C PRO A 563 -17.39 4.47 25.77
N GLY A 564 -17.97 4.43 24.57
CA GLY A 564 -19.10 5.30 24.17
C GLY A 564 -18.73 6.62 23.49
N LEU A 565 -17.44 6.89 23.21
CA LEU A 565 -17.03 8.04 22.41
C LEU A 565 -17.52 7.95 20.95
N ARG A 566 -17.80 9.12 20.35
CA ARG A 566 -18.28 9.25 18.95
C ARG A 566 -17.23 8.87 17.90
N SER A 567 -15.95 9.03 18.23
CA SER A 567 -14.81 8.64 17.40
C SER A 567 -13.64 8.22 18.28
N TYR A 568 -12.84 7.28 17.79
CA TYR A 568 -11.60 6.84 18.43
C TYR A 568 -10.38 7.07 17.53
N SER A 569 -10.48 7.98 16.55
CA SER A 569 -9.29 8.44 15.83
C SER A 569 -8.31 9.14 16.80
N LEU A 570 -7.03 9.16 16.43
CA LEU A 570 -6.01 9.78 17.26
C LEU A 570 -6.37 11.23 17.59
N ALA A 571 -6.77 12.01 16.58
CA ALA A 571 -7.21 13.40 16.74
C ALA A 571 -8.45 13.57 17.64
N ALA A 572 -9.43 12.66 17.55
CA ALA A 572 -10.62 12.71 18.41
C ALA A 572 -10.27 12.40 19.87
N LEU A 573 -9.38 11.42 20.11
CA LEU A 573 -8.95 11.04 21.45
C LEU A 573 -8.02 12.08 22.08
N THR A 574 -7.08 12.66 21.31
CA THR A 574 -6.23 13.74 21.83
C THR A 574 -7.09 14.94 22.23
N SER A 575 -8.09 15.30 21.42
CA SER A 575 -9.06 16.34 21.74
C SER A 575 -9.89 15.99 22.98
N HIS A 576 -10.41 14.76 23.07
CA HIS A 576 -11.19 14.29 24.21
C HIS A 576 -10.42 14.37 25.54
N PHE A 577 -9.15 13.95 25.53
CA PHE A 577 -8.29 14.01 26.71
C PHE A 577 -7.61 15.36 26.92
N SER A 578 -7.96 16.39 26.12
CA SER A 578 -7.35 17.72 26.17
C SER A 578 -5.82 17.69 26.07
N LEU A 579 -5.29 16.79 25.25
CA LEU A 579 -3.87 16.69 24.95
C LEU A 579 -3.53 17.72 23.88
N ASN A 580 -2.36 18.36 24.00
CA ASN A 580 -1.92 19.38 23.04
C ASN A 580 -1.88 18.78 21.62
N ALA A 581 -2.76 19.24 20.74
CA ALA A 581 -2.76 18.87 19.33
C ALA A 581 -1.51 19.46 18.67
N ASN A 582 -0.76 18.64 17.94
CA ASN A 582 0.40 19.11 17.18
C ASN A 582 -0.08 19.58 15.79
N SER A 583 0.44 20.71 15.29
CA SER A 583 0.03 21.31 14.01
C SER A 583 0.45 20.51 12.77
N ASN A 584 1.23 19.44 12.96
CA ASN A 584 1.75 18.57 11.91
C ASN A 584 1.09 17.18 11.98
N ALA A 585 -0.25 17.14 11.94
CA ALA A 585 -0.98 15.87 11.78
C ALA A 585 -0.56 15.19 10.46
N HIS A 586 -0.49 13.85 10.44
CA HIS A 586 -0.01 13.05 9.29
C HIS A 586 1.50 13.15 9.05
N ARG A 587 2.26 13.17 10.15
CA ARG A 587 3.70 12.95 10.14
C ARG A 587 4.02 11.90 11.19
N ALA A 588 4.82 10.91 10.80
CA ALA A 588 4.94 9.69 11.60
C ALA A 588 5.51 9.94 13.01
N LEU A 589 6.53 10.80 13.17
CA LEU A 589 7.11 11.05 14.50
C LEU A 589 6.19 11.87 15.42
N PRO A 590 5.59 13.00 14.98
CA PRO A 590 4.54 13.68 15.72
C PRO A 590 3.39 12.76 16.17
N ASP A 591 2.91 11.88 15.30
CA ASP A 591 1.79 10.98 15.61
C ASP A 591 2.19 9.86 16.59
N ALA A 592 3.43 9.38 16.51
CA ALA A 592 4.00 8.50 17.55
C ALA A 592 4.08 9.20 18.92
N HIS A 593 4.46 10.49 18.98
CA HIS A 593 4.44 11.27 20.22
C HIS A 593 3.02 11.51 20.76
N GLN A 594 2.05 11.80 19.89
CA GLN A 594 0.65 11.90 20.31
C GLN A 594 0.13 10.56 20.86
N THR A 595 0.57 9.45 20.27
CA THR A 595 0.24 8.10 20.76
C THR A 595 0.83 7.84 22.15
N VAL A 596 2.04 8.34 22.46
CA VAL A 596 2.62 8.31 23.83
C VAL A 596 1.75 9.10 24.81
N ALA A 597 1.36 10.33 24.45
CA ALA A 597 0.54 11.17 25.32
C ALA A 597 -0.84 10.53 25.59
N LEU A 598 -1.46 9.97 24.54
CA LEU A 598 -2.71 9.22 24.65
C LEU A 598 -2.54 8.00 25.57
N TRP A 599 -1.45 7.24 25.42
CA TRP A 599 -1.16 6.10 26.27
C TRP A 599 -1.09 6.49 27.75
N GLN A 600 -0.36 7.56 28.08
CA GLN A 600 -0.24 8.06 29.45
C GLN A 600 -1.61 8.49 30.01
N ALA A 601 -2.47 9.11 29.19
CA ALA A 601 -3.83 9.47 29.59
C ALA A 601 -4.69 8.22 29.87
N LEU A 602 -4.64 7.22 29.00
CA LEU A 602 -5.35 5.95 29.19
C LEU A 602 -4.85 5.19 30.41
N GLU A 603 -3.54 5.14 30.64
CA GLU A 603 -2.95 4.51 31.82
C GLU A 603 -3.42 5.20 33.10
N LYS A 604 -3.42 6.53 33.14
CA LYS A 604 -3.94 7.32 34.28
C LYS A 604 -5.41 7.01 34.56
N GLN A 605 -6.24 6.92 33.52
CA GLN A 605 -7.66 6.58 33.67
C GLN A 605 -7.84 5.14 34.16
N LEU A 606 -7.03 4.20 33.66
CA LEU A 606 -7.09 2.80 34.08
C LEU A 606 -6.64 2.61 35.53
N LEU A 607 -5.58 3.30 35.97
CA LEU A 607 -5.14 3.31 37.37
C LEU A 607 -6.27 3.76 38.31
N LYS A 608 -7.02 4.79 37.90
CA LYS A 608 -8.18 5.28 38.67
C LYS A 608 -9.32 4.26 38.72
N GLN A 609 -9.55 3.51 37.64
CA GLN A 609 -10.63 2.51 37.57
C GLN A 609 -10.30 1.19 38.27
N ALA A 610 -9.02 0.81 38.28
CA ALA A 610 -8.55 -0.48 38.80
C ALA A 610 -7.95 -0.39 40.21
N GLU A 611 -7.80 0.82 40.78
CA GLU A 611 -7.18 1.06 42.11
C GLU A 611 -5.76 0.50 42.25
N LEU A 612 -5.04 0.37 41.13
CA LEU A 612 -3.66 -0.13 41.08
C LEU A 612 -2.65 1.02 41.17
N GLN A 613 -1.44 0.73 41.67
CA GLN A 613 -0.32 1.69 41.68
C GLN A 613 0.44 1.73 40.35
N ARG A 614 0.38 0.65 39.56
CA ARG A 614 1.02 0.53 38.24
C ARG A 614 0.20 -0.42 37.37
N ILE A 615 0.14 -0.17 36.06
CA ILE A 615 -0.44 -1.10 35.10
C ILE A 615 0.68 -1.89 34.41
N PRO A 616 0.79 -3.22 34.63
CA PRO A 616 1.73 -4.05 33.88
C PRO A 616 1.38 -4.12 32.40
N VAL A 617 2.37 -4.22 31.52
CA VAL A 617 2.16 -4.36 30.06
C VAL A 617 1.37 -5.65 29.77
N ALA A 618 1.62 -6.71 30.53
CA ALA A 618 0.85 -7.94 30.45
C ALA A 618 -0.66 -7.75 30.76
N LEU A 619 -1.03 -6.79 31.62
CA LEU A 619 -2.43 -6.48 31.89
C LEU A 619 -3.05 -5.75 30.68
N MET A 620 -2.34 -4.79 30.09
CA MET A 620 -2.79 -4.09 28.88
C MET A 620 -2.98 -5.05 27.70
N LEU A 621 -2.06 -6.00 27.51
CA LEU A 621 -2.13 -7.03 26.46
C LEU A 621 -3.37 -7.92 26.62
N LYS A 622 -3.74 -8.26 27.85
CA LYS A 622 -4.98 -9.00 28.14
C LYS A 622 -6.19 -8.12 27.96
N LEU A 623 -6.16 -6.91 28.50
CA LEU A 623 -7.27 -5.95 28.46
C LEU A 623 -7.72 -5.70 27.02
N GLN A 624 -6.78 -5.44 26.09
CA GLN A 624 -7.12 -5.20 24.68
C GLN A 624 -7.82 -6.37 23.95
N ALA A 625 -7.85 -7.56 24.55
CA ALA A 625 -8.59 -8.72 24.04
C ALA A 625 -9.96 -8.92 24.73
N VAL A 626 -10.22 -8.24 25.84
CA VAL A 626 -11.49 -8.35 26.61
C VAL A 626 -12.62 -7.64 25.86
N ALA A 627 -13.84 -8.20 25.86
CA ALA A 627 -15.00 -7.50 25.31
C ALA A 627 -15.34 -6.26 26.14
N VAL A 628 -15.78 -5.15 25.51
CA VAL A 628 -16.04 -3.88 26.22
C VAL A 628 -17.03 -4.04 27.37
N SER A 629 -18.05 -4.88 27.21
CA SER A 629 -19.03 -5.22 28.26
C SER A 629 -18.42 -5.91 29.49
N ASP A 630 -17.31 -6.62 29.31
CA ASP A 630 -16.66 -7.42 30.35
C ASP A 630 -15.54 -6.69 31.07
N VAL A 631 -15.13 -5.49 30.63
CA VAL A 631 -13.99 -4.76 31.18
C VAL A 631 -14.14 -4.53 32.69
N LYS A 632 -15.31 -4.08 33.15
CA LYS A 632 -15.56 -3.87 34.59
C LYS A 632 -15.45 -5.15 35.41
N ARG A 633 -15.81 -6.29 34.86
CA ARG A 633 -15.64 -7.59 35.53
C ARG A 633 -14.16 -7.99 35.54
N PHE A 634 -13.50 -7.91 34.39
CA PHE A 634 -12.10 -8.24 34.23
C PHE A 634 -11.17 -7.44 35.15
N LEU A 635 -11.41 -6.13 35.32
CA LEU A 635 -10.62 -5.28 36.21
C LEU A 635 -10.87 -5.63 37.70
N ARG A 636 -12.10 -5.98 38.08
CA ARG A 636 -12.42 -6.40 39.47
C ARG A 636 -11.83 -7.76 39.86
N GLU A 637 -11.69 -8.68 38.91
CA GLU A 637 -11.12 -10.02 39.17
C GLU A 637 -9.58 -10.01 39.28
N ARG A 638 -8.92 -8.89 39.00
CA ARG A 638 -7.46 -8.73 39.01
C ARG A 638 -6.95 -7.55 39.86
N GLY A 639 -7.86 -6.83 40.52
CA GLY A 639 -7.55 -5.79 41.50
C GLY A 639 -7.14 -6.37 42.84
#